data_AF-S5APC0-F1
#
_entry.id   AF-S5APC0-F1
#
_cell.length_a   1.000
_cell.length_b   1.000
_cell.length_c   1.000
_cell.angle_alpha   90.00
_cell.angle_beta   90.00
_cell.angle_gamma   90.00
#
_symmetry.space_group_name_H-M   'P 1'
#
loop_
_entity.id
_entity.type
_entity.pdbx_description
1 polymer ?
#
loop_
_entity_poly.entity_id
_entity_poly.type
_entity_poly.pdbx_seq_one_letter_code
_entity_poly.pdbx_strand_id
1 'polypeptide(L)'
;MPLLLRLSAVFFILLSTQVLAAEETFISFDFEKGKIENGFDDWRYVDKNSNPCDVYNGQNQSKLCGPDGLKIYPYYNSANNNHIGWLRYGFIDGVSTPSVSGSALKVQYTGGAYQSENGVMFEGIEARSKSDVSYVEAISLENSESRIQQFPGEIALYFKTKTNTTKFEALQNKNRLSVWILMPHRTLDLDDYKKSNINRPDQRIAWYPFINTSKGGHYYHHASNIPMGGWTKIQFDAHPTHHNSGAKNRYSAFNVGGYEYAGSDTNYFNNIATFAIRVHATANQPLMSYYYIDEITTDYVPYENEETINNLAIGYDPESDFFDISFEDKYRCRECNAKYEVRYSFEPITNANFDVASIPREVINFERAKSNTEGIIYKPEPGYNILWAAMRLQENDEKQLTPFQRVFFAVKDISSRSNITPQESDEETVFVPDMGSVKKKDLIKTISYDTIPVTYPLFIPVPTLKDPIVDKPYSAKLSALGGVKPYRFEVSHLPPGLRMSDGGQIDGIPLLSGEFNIRLKVVDSTNATQKRTFKVNVKSIKDFLTSHCGTIVDFSLRENEGRIQDARFNTVINDKYTGFIEDGATIITGKNKDYNYQGASGKGFVLNQGDIVRLIWKNKSDRTQEFAPRISFVHDGRFTYKHTKDWRYASKVQIKPNDKAVSELLIEKTISSKFINVNVNKPNNRALVLERIEFLEKERSKEEVCIPYFLEPVTDSV
;
A
#
# COMPACT_ATOMS: atom_id res chain seq x y z
N MET A 1 10.68 12.03 79.48
CA MET A 1 9.61 12.58 78.62
C MET A 1 9.88 12.10 77.20
N PRO A 2 9.00 11.26 76.62
CA PRO A 2 9.38 10.39 75.50
C PRO A 2 9.21 11.05 74.13
N LEU A 3 10.03 10.51 73.22
CA LEU A 3 10.20 10.78 71.80
C LEU A 3 8.97 10.29 71.00
N LEU A 4 8.38 11.14 70.16
CA LEU A 4 7.34 10.75 69.21
C LEU A 4 7.95 9.96 68.04
N LEU A 5 7.70 8.64 67.99
CA LEU A 5 7.85 7.83 66.77
C LEU A 5 6.61 7.97 65.88
N ARG A 6 6.81 8.35 64.63
CA ARG A 6 5.84 8.19 63.55
C ARG A 6 5.75 6.70 63.20
N LEU A 7 4.55 6.11 63.31
CA LEU A 7 4.25 4.82 62.69
C LEU A 7 4.09 5.01 61.17
N SER A 8 5.00 4.42 60.40
CA SER A 8 4.80 4.18 58.98
C SER A 8 3.92 2.93 58.83
N ALA A 9 2.69 3.11 58.35
CA ALA A 9 1.86 2.01 57.90
C ALA A 9 2.39 1.51 56.54
N VAL A 10 2.99 0.32 56.53
CA VAL A 10 3.36 -0.39 55.31
C VAL A 10 2.09 -1.00 54.73
N PHE A 11 1.54 -0.40 53.68
CA PHE A 11 0.54 -1.02 52.83
C PHE A 11 1.26 -2.06 51.97
N PHE A 12 1.10 -3.34 52.29
CA PHE A 12 1.43 -4.43 51.37
C PHE A 12 0.37 -4.42 50.26
N ILE A 13 0.68 -3.77 49.13
CA ILE A 13 -0.02 -4.00 47.87
C ILE A 13 0.45 -5.37 47.38
N LEU A 14 -0.38 -6.39 47.52
CA LEU A 14 -0.22 -7.62 46.74
C LEU A 14 -0.50 -7.23 45.28
N LEU A 15 0.54 -6.94 44.51
CA LEU A 15 0.47 -7.06 43.06
C LEU A 15 0.31 -8.56 42.76
N SER A 16 -0.88 -8.96 42.33
CA SER A 16 -1.08 -10.18 41.56
C SER A 16 -0.28 -10.04 40.27
N THR A 17 0.99 -10.44 40.29
CA THR A 17 1.73 -10.67 39.04
C THR A 17 1.05 -11.86 38.37
N GLN A 18 0.12 -11.60 37.45
CA GLN A 18 -0.21 -12.57 36.42
C GLN A 18 1.09 -12.81 35.65
N VAL A 19 1.77 -13.90 36.01
CA VAL A 19 2.88 -14.41 35.22
C VAL A 19 2.23 -14.89 33.92
N LEU A 20 2.26 -14.04 32.88
CA LEU A 20 2.04 -14.52 31.52
C LEU A 20 3.09 -15.62 31.30
N ALA A 21 2.64 -16.83 30.98
CA ALA A 21 3.55 -17.89 30.59
C ALA A 21 4.41 -17.37 29.43
N ALA A 22 5.71 -17.66 29.45
CA ALA A 22 6.57 -17.29 28.33
C ALA A 22 6.15 -18.13 27.11
N GLU A 23 6.09 -17.50 25.92
CA GLU A 23 5.83 -18.20 24.67
C GLU A 23 6.77 -19.41 24.55
N GLU A 24 6.21 -20.61 24.31
CA GLU A 24 7.00 -21.83 24.15
C GLU A 24 7.43 -21.98 22.70
N THR A 25 8.73 -22.10 22.46
CA THR A 25 9.27 -22.36 21.12
C THR A 25 8.77 -23.70 20.61
N PHE A 26 8.11 -23.69 19.46
CA PHE A 26 7.76 -24.90 18.72
C PHE A 26 8.85 -25.24 17.70
N ILE A 27 9.30 -24.26 16.91
CA ILE A 27 10.38 -24.42 15.91
C ILE A 27 11.18 -23.11 15.85
N SER A 28 12.46 -23.16 16.24
CA SER A 28 13.43 -22.09 16.02
C SER A 28 14.32 -22.51 14.85
N PHE A 29 14.34 -21.74 13.76
CA PHE A 29 15.14 -22.07 12.57
C PHE A 29 16.61 -21.63 12.72
N ASP A 30 17.16 -21.71 13.94
CA ASP A 30 18.55 -21.35 14.24
C ASP A 30 19.52 -22.44 13.80
N PHE A 31 19.78 -22.48 12.49
CA PHE A 31 20.69 -23.43 11.89
C PHE A 31 22.12 -23.28 12.40
N GLU A 32 22.77 -24.41 12.72
CA GLU A 32 24.17 -24.39 13.11
C GLU A 32 25.03 -23.72 12.03
N LYS A 33 25.79 -22.68 12.41
CA LYS A 33 26.62 -21.87 11.49
C LYS A 33 25.80 -21.18 10.37
N GLY A 34 24.50 -20.97 10.56
CA GLY A 34 23.61 -20.34 9.60
C GLY A 34 23.37 -21.14 8.32
N LYS A 35 23.59 -22.46 8.35
CA LYS A 35 23.51 -23.33 7.17
C LYS A 35 22.51 -24.46 7.40
N ILE A 36 21.51 -24.55 6.53
CA ILE A 36 20.47 -25.58 6.61
C ILE A 36 21.05 -27.00 6.64
N GLU A 37 22.17 -27.23 5.95
CA GLU A 37 22.83 -28.53 5.86
C GLU A 37 23.33 -29.05 7.21
N ASN A 38 23.54 -28.17 8.19
CA ASN A 38 23.97 -28.54 9.54
C ASN A 38 22.79 -28.83 10.48
N GLY A 39 21.54 -28.53 10.08
CA GLY A 39 20.37 -28.72 10.93
C GLY A 39 20.27 -27.70 12.08
N PHE A 40 19.33 -27.96 12.98
CA PHE A 40 19.07 -27.21 14.22
C PHE A 40 18.41 -28.16 15.21
N ASP A 41 18.71 -28.08 16.51
CA ASP A 41 18.24 -29.05 17.52
C ASP A 41 18.37 -30.51 17.01
N ASP A 42 17.28 -31.28 17.08
CA ASP A 42 17.18 -32.65 16.55
C ASP A 42 16.69 -32.71 15.08
N TRP A 43 16.61 -31.55 14.41
CA TRP A 43 16.20 -31.45 13.02
C TRP A 43 17.40 -31.52 12.08
N ARG A 44 17.26 -32.34 11.04
CA ARG A 44 18.26 -32.47 9.98
C ARG A 44 17.67 -32.13 8.62
N TYR A 45 18.45 -31.44 7.81
CA TYR A 45 18.17 -31.29 6.40
C TYR A 45 18.41 -32.59 5.64
N VAL A 46 17.50 -32.91 4.73
CA VAL A 46 17.64 -34.02 3.81
C VAL A 46 17.34 -33.55 2.41
N ASP A 47 18.33 -33.74 1.55
CA ASP A 47 18.24 -33.44 0.13
C ASP A 47 17.25 -34.37 -0.61
N LYS A 48 17.00 -34.10 -1.89
CA LYS A 48 16.01 -34.76 -2.74
C LYS A 48 16.17 -36.28 -2.88
N ASN A 49 17.38 -36.80 -2.78
CA ASN A 49 17.71 -38.20 -3.11
C ASN A 49 17.43 -39.24 -2.00
N SER A 50 17.01 -38.82 -0.79
CA SER A 50 16.74 -39.73 0.34
C SER A 50 15.49 -39.29 1.08
N ASN A 51 14.65 -40.20 1.59
CA ASN A 51 13.40 -39.85 2.29
C ASN A 51 13.25 -40.49 3.68
N PRO A 52 14.14 -40.19 4.63
CA PRO A 52 14.23 -40.89 5.91
C PRO A 52 13.13 -40.51 6.92
N CYS A 53 12.27 -39.54 6.61
CA CYS A 53 11.10 -39.17 7.43
C CYS A 53 9.76 -39.39 6.72
N ASP A 54 9.73 -40.23 5.68
CA ASP A 54 8.52 -40.68 4.98
C ASP A 54 7.59 -39.52 4.56
N VAL A 55 8.15 -38.54 3.83
CA VAL A 55 7.32 -37.48 3.22
C VAL A 55 6.36 -38.11 2.20
N TYR A 56 5.06 -37.82 2.35
CA TYR A 56 3.98 -38.33 1.49
C TYR A 56 4.22 -37.95 0.02
N ASN A 57 3.98 -38.90 -0.90
CA ASN A 57 4.25 -38.89 -2.36
C ASN A 57 5.65 -39.33 -2.83
N GLY A 58 6.58 -39.76 -1.96
CA GLY A 58 7.85 -40.36 -2.41
C GLY A 58 8.71 -39.46 -3.31
N GLN A 59 8.57 -38.13 -3.19
CA GLN A 59 9.12 -37.19 -4.17
C GLN A 59 10.56 -36.79 -3.88
N ASN A 60 11.33 -36.70 -4.96
CA ASN A 60 12.68 -36.20 -5.06
C ASN A 60 12.71 -34.68 -4.79
N GLN A 61 12.63 -34.28 -3.50
CA GLN A 61 12.68 -32.87 -3.05
C GLN A 61 13.38 -32.72 -1.70
N SER A 62 13.86 -31.51 -1.39
CA SER A 62 14.43 -31.16 -0.09
C SER A 62 13.39 -31.13 1.04
N LYS A 63 13.80 -31.48 2.26
CA LYS A 63 12.96 -31.43 3.49
C LYS A 63 13.81 -31.28 4.75
N LEU A 64 13.18 -30.84 5.83
CA LEU A 64 13.70 -30.96 7.18
C LEU A 64 12.97 -32.12 7.87
N CYS A 65 13.74 -33.05 8.43
CA CYS A 65 13.24 -34.17 9.20
C CYS A 65 13.57 -33.93 10.69
N GLY A 66 12.55 -33.91 11.53
CA GLY A 66 12.67 -33.70 12.96
C GLY A 66 12.44 -34.97 13.78
N PRO A 67 12.40 -34.83 15.12
CA PRO A 67 12.13 -35.95 16.03
C PRO A 67 10.74 -36.55 15.80
N ASP A 68 10.56 -37.81 16.20
CA ASP A 68 9.29 -38.54 16.13
C ASP A 68 8.58 -38.53 14.76
N GLY A 69 9.34 -38.40 13.68
CA GLY A 69 8.80 -38.40 12.31
C GLY A 69 8.13 -37.07 11.91
N LEU A 70 8.38 -35.99 12.66
CA LEU A 70 8.08 -34.63 12.25
C LEU A 70 8.83 -34.29 10.95
N LYS A 71 8.19 -33.51 10.09
CA LYS A 71 8.77 -33.07 8.82
C LYS A 71 8.21 -31.75 8.35
N ILE A 72 9.09 -30.94 7.77
CA ILE A 72 8.78 -29.68 7.10
C ILE A 72 9.24 -29.81 5.67
N TYR A 73 8.36 -29.52 4.72
CA TYR A 73 8.71 -29.61 3.31
C TYR A 73 7.89 -28.68 2.42
N PRO A 74 8.49 -28.13 1.35
CA PRO A 74 7.78 -27.47 0.26
C PRO A 74 6.79 -28.41 -0.43
N TYR A 75 5.56 -27.97 -0.65
CA TYR A 75 4.59 -28.71 -1.44
C TYR A 75 4.51 -28.17 -2.86
N TYR A 76 4.77 -29.03 -3.83
CA TYR A 76 4.65 -28.74 -5.26
C TYR A 76 3.45 -29.48 -5.84
N ASN A 77 2.52 -28.74 -6.46
CA ASN A 77 1.38 -29.35 -7.12
C ASN A 77 1.80 -29.99 -8.45
N SER A 78 1.45 -31.25 -8.67
CA SER A 78 1.75 -31.97 -9.92
C SER A 78 0.55 -32.07 -10.87
N ALA A 79 -0.60 -31.50 -10.53
CA ALA A 79 -1.80 -31.55 -11.36
C ALA A 79 -1.70 -30.56 -12.53
N ASN A 80 -1.63 -31.08 -13.76
CA ASN A 80 -1.62 -30.32 -15.01
C ASN A 80 -3.03 -29.87 -15.43
N ASN A 81 -3.68 -29.01 -14.65
CA ASN A 81 -5.07 -28.59 -14.87
C ASN A 81 -5.24 -27.10 -15.21
N ASN A 82 -4.24 -26.46 -15.82
CA ASN A 82 -4.22 -25.02 -16.12
C ASN A 82 -4.30 -24.09 -14.89
N HIS A 83 -4.24 -24.61 -13.65
CA HIS A 83 -4.19 -23.79 -12.44
C HIS A 83 -2.77 -23.25 -12.18
N ILE A 84 -2.37 -22.26 -12.99
CA ILE A 84 -1.07 -21.58 -12.89
C ILE A 84 -0.76 -21.03 -11.49
N GLY A 85 -1.78 -20.69 -10.69
CA GLY A 85 -1.65 -20.23 -9.30
C GLY A 85 -1.09 -21.23 -8.29
N TRP A 86 -0.72 -22.44 -8.72
CA TRP A 86 -0.15 -23.50 -7.86
C TRP A 86 1.14 -24.11 -8.41
N LEU A 87 1.63 -23.61 -9.56
CA LEU A 87 2.75 -24.21 -10.30
C LEU A 87 4.00 -23.33 -10.18
N ARG A 88 4.56 -23.27 -8.97
CA ARG A 88 5.84 -22.61 -8.67
C ARG A 88 6.92 -23.63 -8.33
N TYR A 89 8.16 -23.28 -8.65
CA TYR A 89 9.35 -24.10 -8.37
C TYR A 89 10.29 -23.37 -7.42
N GLY A 90 11.07 -24.13 -6.66
CA GLY A 90 11.93 -23.57 -5.64
C GLY A 90 12.55 -24.58 -4.69
N PHE A 91 13.15 -24.07 -3.63
CA PHE A 91 13.74 -24.90 -2.59
C PHE A 91 13.81 -24.16 -1.25
N ILE A 92 14.07 -24.92 -0.18
CA ILE A 92 14.37 -24.36 1.14
C ILE A 92 15.88 -24.25 1.37
N ASP A 93 16.29 -23.20 2.05
CA ASP A 93 17.67 -22.94 2.46
C ASP A 93 17.70 -22.25 3.84
N GLY A 94 18.88 -22.10 4.43
CA GLY A 94 19.10 -21.37 5.68
C GLY A 94 19.87 -20.09 5.43
N VAL A 95 19.58 -19.05 6.21
CA VAL A 95 20.38 -17.81 6.23
C VAL A 95 20.67 -17.37 7.65
N SER A 96 21.82 -16.76 7.90
CA SER A 96 22.12 -16.15 9.20
C SER A 96 21.45 -14.79 9.39
N THR A 97 21.27 -14.03 8.30
CA THR A 97 20.55 -12.75 8.32
C THR A 97 19.80 -12.55 6.99
N PRO A 98 18.63 -11.89 7.00
CA PRO A 98 17.87 -11.49 8.19
C PRO A 98 17.33 -12.70 8.97
N SER A 99 17.25 -12.58 10.29
CA SER A 99 16.69 -13.57 11.21
C SER A 99 16.06 -12.85 12.41
N VAL A 100 15.06 -13.48 13.01
CA VAL A 100 14.50 -13.08 14.30
C VAL A 100 15.42 -13.59 15.41
N SER A 101 15.92 -14.81 15.30
CA SER A 101 16.88 -15.39 16.24
C SER A 101 17.91 -16.27 15.54
N GLY A 102 19.15 -15.80 15.46
CA GLY A 102 20.31 -16.56 14.97
C GLY A 102 20.31 -16.80 13.46
N SER A 103 19.35 -17.57 12.94
CA SER A 103 19.18 -17.91 11.52
C SER A 103 17.70 -18.04 11.17
N ALA A 104 17.37 -18.01 9.87
CA ALA A 104 15.99 -18.16 9.40
C ALA A 104 15.87 -19.14 8.23
N LEU A 105 14.70 -19.75 8.09
CA LEU A 105 14.36 -20.59 6.94
C LEU A 105 14.03 -19.69 5.74
N LYS A 106 14.80 -19.82 4.67
CA LYS A 106 14.55 -19.18 3.39
C LYS A 106 13.77 -20.11 2.47
N VAL A 107 12.71 -19.61 1.84
CA VAL A 107 12.05 -20.27 0.70
C VAL A 107 12.40 -19.50 -0.56
N GLN A 108 13.21 -20.11 -1.42
CA GLN A 108 13.70 -19.53 -2.67
C GLN A 108 12.86 -20.00 -3.84
N TYR A 109 12.32 -19.07 -4.63
CA TYR A 109 11.67 -19.39 -5.90
C TYR A 109 12.67 -19.39 -7.04
N THR A 110 12.53 -20.32 -7.98
CA THR A 110 13.43 -20.46 -9.14
C THR A 110 12.70 -20.48 -10.48
N GLY A 111 11.38 -20.62 -10.47
CA GLY A 111 10.58 -20.72 -11.69
C GLY A 111 9.09 -20.91 -11.43
N GLY A 112 8.33 -21.07 -12.50
CA GLY A 112 6.92 -21.43 -12.44
C GLY A 112 6.18 -21.25 -13.75
N ALA A 113 4.88 -21.49 -13.70
CA ALA A 113 3.96 -21.25 -14.81
C ALA A 113 3.50 -19.79 -14.86
N TYR A 114 3.24 -19.27 -16.06
CA TYR A 114 2.63 -17.96 -16.29
C TYR A 114 1.71 -17.99 -17.52
N GLN A 115 0.80 -17.01 -17.62
CA GLN A 115 -0.09 -16.87 -18.76
C GLN A 115 0.59 -16.04 -19.87
N SER A 116 0.65 -16.58 -21.07
CA SER A 116 1.07 -15.89 -22.29
C SER A 116 -0.06 -15.83 -23.32
N GLU A 117 0.15 -15.10 -24.43
CA GLU A 117 -0.74 -15.11 -25.60
C GLU A 117 -0.93 -16.52 -26.20
N ASN A 118 0.09 -17.37 -26.07
CA ASN A 118 0.10 -18.75 -26.59
C ASN A 118 -0.37 -19.79 -25.56
N GLY A 119 -0.96 -19.36 -24.44
CA GLY A 119 -1.42 -20.23 -23.35
C GLY A 119 -0.48 -20.25 -22.15
N VAL A 120 -0.57 -21.30 -21.34
CA VAL A 120 0.25 -21.48 -20.13
C VAL A 120 1.68 -21.85 -20.52
N MET A 121 2.64 -21.01 -20.14
CA MET A 121 4.07 -21.21 -20.37
C MET A 121 4.80 -21.42 -19.04
N PHE A 122 6.00 -21.99 -19.10
CA PHE A 122 6.85 -22.23 -17.94
C PHE A 122 8.22 -21.57 -18.15
N GLU A 123 8.75 -20.97 -17.10
CA GLU A 123 10.08 -20.35 -17.13
C GLU A 123 10.79 -20.54 -15.79
N GLY A 124 12.12 -20.49 -15.82
CA GLY A 124 12.99 -20.71 -14.68
C GLY A 124 13.40 -22.19 -14.54
N ILE A 125 13.97 -22.52 -13.39
CA ILE A 125 14.45 -23.87 -13.08
C ILE A 125 13.38 -24.59 -12.25
N GLU A 126 13.00 -25.80 -12.66
CA GLU A 126 12.18 -26.71 -11.85
C GLU A 126 13.01 -27.31 -10.70
N ALA A 127 13.49 -26.44 -9.81
CA ALA A 127 14.18 -26.86 -8.60
C ALA A 127 13.16 -27.38 -7.59
N ARG A 128 13.55 -28.42 -6.86
CA ARG A 128 12.89 -28.92 -5.65
C ARG A 128 13.87 -29.06 -4.48
N SER A 129 15.15 -28.81 -4.74
CA SER A 129 16.24 -28.73 -3.79
C SER A 129 17.26 -27.67 -4.22
N LYS A 130 17.99 -27.12 -3.25
CA LYS A 130 19.15 -26.25 -3.50
C LYS A 130 20.19 -26.90 -4.40
N SER A 131 20.34 -28.23 -4.34
CA SER A 131 21.29 -28.97 -5.18
C SER A 131 20.86 -29.10 -6.65
N ASP A 132 19.64 -28.68 -7.00
CA ASP A 132 19.18 -28.55 -8.40
C ASP A 132 19.77 -27.33 -9.10
N VAL A 133 20.32 -26.37 -8.35
CA VAL A 133 20.70 -25.05 -8.88
C VAL A 133 22.20 -24.85 -8.73
N SER A 134 22.91 -24.79 -9.85
CA SER A 134 24.33 -24.40 -9.83
C SER A 134 24.51 -22.89 -9.63
N TYR A 135 25.69 -22.48 -9.18
CA TYR A 135 26.04 -21.07 -9.03
C TYR A 135 25.89 -20.27 -10.33
N VAL A 136 26.27 -20.87 -11.47
CA VAL A 136 26.19 -20.22 -12.79
C VAL A 136 24.73 -20.01 -13.21
N GLU A 137 23.86 -20.98 -12.92
CA GLU A 137 22.43 -20.90 -13.21
C GLU A 137 21.71 -19.90 -12.31
N ALA A 138 22.07 -19.83 -11.02
CA ALA A 138 21.55 -18.79 -10.13
C ALA A 138 21.90 -17.38 -10.65
N ILE A 139 23.15 -17.16 -11.07
CA ILE A 139 23.60 -15.90 -11.65
C ILE A 139 22.90 -15.59 -12.97
N SER A 140 22.70 -16.58 -13.84
CA SER A 140 22.04 -16.34 -15.13
C SER A 140 20.57 -15.96 -14.96
N LEU A 141 19.86 -16.57 -14.00
CA LEU A 141 18.49 -16.19 -13.63
C LEU A 141 18.41 -14.80 -12.98
N GLU A 142 19.38 -14.44 -12.13
CA GLU A 142 19.41 -13.10 -11.50
C GLU A 142 19.67 -11.97 -12.51
N ASN A 143 20.37 -12.29 -13.61
CA ASN A 143 20.77 -11.36 -14.67
C ASN A 143 19.89 -11.45 -15.93
N SER A 144 18.86 -12.29 -15.96
CA SER A 144 17.97 -12.40 -17.13
C SER A 144 17.12 -11.13 -17.32
N GLU A 145 16.78 -10.82 -18.57
CA GLU A 145 15.88 -9.71 -18.91
C GLU A 145 14.43 -9.94 -18.42
N SER A 146 14.10 -11.14 -17.92
CA SER A 146 12.78 -11.52 -17.40
C SER A 146 12.42 -10.96 -16.00
N ARG A 147 13.12 -9.92 -15.54
CA ARG A 147 12.80 -9.19 -14.28
C ARG A 147 11.41 -8.57 -14.21
N ILE A 148 10.68 -8.53 -15.33
CA ILE A 148 9.32 -7.96 -15.43
C ILE A 148 8.25 -9.06 -15.41
N GLN A 149 8.58 -10.30 -15.76
CA GLN A 149 7.60 -11.38 -15.84
C GLN A 149 7.14 -11.76 -14.44
N GLN A 150 5.84 -11.67 -14.20
CA GLN A 150 5.21 -12.07 -12.94
C GLN A 150 4.73 -13.51 -13.03
N PHE A 151 4.99 -14.27 -11.98
CA PHE A 151 4.59 -15.67 -11.89
C PHE A 151 3.47 -15.82 -10.87
N PRO A 152 2.27 -16.24 -11.29
CA PRO A 152 1.20 -16.56 -10.36
C PRO A 152 1.58 -17.74 -9.46
N GLY A 153 1.05 -17.73 -8.24
CA GLY A 153 1.17 -18.83 -7.28
C GLY A 153 2.33 -18.72 -6.30
N GLU A 154 2.41 -19.72 -5.44
CA GLU A 154 3.35 -19.77 -4.32
C GLU A 154 3.77 -21.21 -3.99
N ILE A 155 4.72 -21.37 -3.08
CA ILE A 155 5.09 -22.64 -2.46
C ILE A 155 4.56 -22.67 -1.04
N ALA A 156 3.66 -23.61 -0.76
CA ALA A 156 3.18 -23.87 0.59
C ALA A 156 4.21 -24.71 1.35
N LEU A 157 4.50 -24.36 2.60
CA LEU A 157 5.28 -25.21 3.50
C LEU A 157 4.35 -26.07 4.34
N TYR A 158 4.51 -27.39 4.25
CA TYR A 158 3.76 -28.34 5.05
C TYR A 158 4.55 -28.77 6.26
N PHE A 159 3.87 -28.79 7.40
CA PHE A 159 4.33 -29.33 8.67
C PHE A 159 3.51 -30.57 8.96
N LYS A 160 4.16 -31.73 9.06
CA LYS A 160 3.50 -33.02 9.26
C LYS A 160 4.13 -33.81 10.38
N THR A 161 3.30 -34.59 11.07
CA THR A 161 3.73 -35.59 12.04
C THR A 161 4.00 -36.95 11.37
N LYS A 162 4.39 -37.94 12.18
CA LYS A 162 4.70 -39.31 11.73
C LYS A 162 3.62 -39.92 10.85
N THR A 163 2.36 -39.78 11.27
CA THR A 163 1.20 -40.38 10.61
C THR A 163 0.18 -39.30 10.22
N ASN A 164 -0.83 -39.69 9.45
CA ASN A 164 -1.90 -38.76 9.07
C ASN A 164 -2.80 -38.32 10.22
N THR A 165 -2.70 -38.95 11.40
CA THR A 165 -3.59 -38.71 12.55
C THR A 165 -2.85 -38.31 13.82
N THR A 166 -1.54 -38.56 13.89
CA THR A 166 -0.69 -38.20 15.04
C THR A 166 -0.72 -36.68 15.25
N LYS A 167 -0.89 -36.26 16.51
CA LYS A 167 -0.98 -34.85 16.91
C LYS A 167 0.38 -34.27 17.20
N PHE A 168 0.51 -32.95 17.06
CA PHE A 168 1.70 -32.26 17.53
C PHE A 168 1.65 -32.16 19.06
N GLU A 169 2.70 -32.66 19.72
CA GLU A 169 2.85 -32.53 21.17
C GLU A 169 2.94 -31.06 21.60
N ALA A 170 3.71 -30.25 20.85
CA ALA A 170 3.85 -28.81 21.09
C ALA A 170 2.53 -28.02 21.00
N LEU A 171 1.49 -28.55 20.37
CA LEU A 171 0.17 -27.89 20.28
C LEU A 171 -0.80 -28.35 21.36
N GLN A 172 -0.42 -29.31 22.21
CA GLN A 172 -1.30 -29.80 23.26
C GLN A 172 -1.48 -28.75 24.36
N ASN A 173 -2.74 -28.53 24.76
CA ASN A 173 -3.17 -27.54 25.73
C ASN A 173 -2.85 -26.10 25.35
N LYS A 174 -2.60 -25.82 24.05
CA LYS A 174 -2.35 -24.48 23.53
C LYS A 174 -3.59 -23.93 22.85
N ASN A 175 -3.65 -22.61 22.70
CA ASN A 175 -4.73 -21.93 21.98
C ASN A 175 -4.22 -20.90 20.97
N ARG A 176 -2.89 -20.71 20.88
CA ARG A 176 -2.22 -19.77 20.00
C ARG A 176 -1.00 -20.42 19.35
N LEU A 177 -0.82 -20.14 18.07
CA LEU A 177 0.44 -20.34 17.35
C LEU A 177 0.88 -19.01 16.77
N SER A 178 2.12 -18.62 17.06
CA SER A 178 2.75 -17.45 16.49
C SER A 178 3.78 -17.84 15.44
N VAL A 179 3.94 -17.04 14.40
CA VAL A 179 4.99 -17.20 13.39
C VAL A 179 5.52 -15.85 12.95
N TRP A 180 6.82 -15.77 12.72
CA TRP A 180 7.45 -14.62 12.09
C TRP A 180 7.70 -14.89 10.60
N ILE A 181 7.25 -13.99 9.74
CA ILE A 181 7.43 -14.08 8.29
C ILE A 181 8.00 -12.77 7.76
N LEU A 182 9.13 -12.84 7.06
CA LEU A 182 9.66 -11.72 6.29
C LEU A 182 9.27 -11.91 4.83
N MET A 183 8.25 -11.16 4.40
CA MET A 183 7.75 -11.18 3.04
C MET A 183 8.71 -10.47 2.06
N PRO A 184 8.58 -10.70 0.74
CA PRO A 184 9.44 -10.05 -0.26
C PRO A 184 9.35 -8.53 -0.16
N HIS A 185 10.49 -7.86 0.00
CA HIS A 185 10.60 -6.42 0.28
C HIS A 185 9.81 -5.54 -0.71
N ARG A 186 8.92 -4.68 -0.17
CA ARG A 186 8.30 -3.54 -0.86
C ARG A 186 7.75 -3.83 -2.25
N THR A 187 7.09 -4.96 -2.39
CA THR A 187 6.38 -5.29 -3.62
C THR A 187 5.07 -4.51 -3.75
N LEU A 188 4.62 -3.89 -2.67
CA LEU A 188 3.47 -3.00 -2.58
C LEU A 188 3.79 -1.80 -1.67
N ASP A 189 3.48 -0.60 -2.14
CA ASP A 189 3.53 0.61 -1.32
C ASP A 189 2.24 0.75 -0.52
N LEU A 190 2.36 1.28 0.70
CA LEU A 190 1.25 1.66 1.55
C LEU A 190 0.27 2.59 0.81
N ASP A 191 0.77 3.58 0.08
CA ASP A 191 -0.09 4.55 -0.63
C ASP A 191 -0.79 3.92 -1.85
N ASP A 192 -0.17 2.92 -2.46
CA ASP A 192 -0.70 2.20 -3.64
C ASP A 192 -1.63 1.04 -3.28
N TYR A 193 -1.74 0.69 -1.98
CA TYR A 193 -2.47 -0.50 -1.53
C TYR A 193 -3.98 -0.44 -1.83
N LYS A 194 -4.56 0.75 -1.94
CA LYS A 194 -5.96 0.94 -2.36
C LYS A 194 -6.04 1.44 -3.81
N LYS A 195 -6.35 0.53 -4.74
CA LYS A 195 -6.78 0.88 -6.11
C LYS A 195 -8.29 1.09 -6.16
N SER A 196 -8.80 1.84 -7.14
CA SER A 196 -10.25 2.11 -7.33
C SER A 196 -11.13 0.88 -7.41
N ASN A 197 -10.54 -0.29 -7.68
CA ASN A 197 -11.24 -1.54 -7.97
C ASN A 197 -11.22 -2.53 -6.79
N ILE A 198 -10.51 -2.20 -5.70
CA ILE A 198 -10.33 -3.08 -4.54
C ILE A 198 -11.08 -2.46 -3.35
N ASN A 199 -12.06 -3.17 -2.81
CA ASN A 199 -12.88 -2.74 -1.67
C ASN A 199 -12.49 -3.43 -0.34
N ARG A 200 -11.51 -4.33 -0.35
CA ARG A 200 -11.09 -5.10 0.82
C ARG A 200 -9.60 -5.50 0.76
N PRO A 201 -8.94 -5.76 1.90
CA PRO A 201 -7.57 -6.29 1.90
C PRO A 201 -7.48 -7.66 1.23
N ASP A 202 -6.35 -7.93 0.59
CA ASP A 202 -6.02 -9.25 0.03
C ASP A 202 -5.52 -10.18 1.13
N GLN A 203 -5.78 -11.48 0.99
CA GLN A 203 -5.13 -12.50 1.80
C GLN A 203 -3.64 -12.55 1.43
N ARG A 204 -2.75 -12.32 2.41
CA ARG A 204 -1.30 -12.25 2.17
C ARG A 204 -0.58 -13.45 2.74
N ILE A 205 -1.04 -13.95 3.88
CA ILE A 205 -0.51 -15.14 4.53
C ILE A 205 -1.72 -15.94 4.99
N ALA A 206 -1.61 -17.26 4.91
CA ALA A 206 -2.66 -18.12 5.42
C ALA A 206 -2.11 -19.40 6.04
N TRP A 207 -2.75 -19.80 7.13
CA TRP A 207 -2.46 -21.01 7.89
C TRP A 207 -3.59 -22.02 7.72
N TYR A 208 -3.22 -23.23 7.32
CA TYR A 208 -4.11 -24.30 6.89
C TYR A 208 -3.93 -25.52 7.79
N PRO A 209 -4.52 -25.53 8.99
CA PRO A 209 -4.49 -26.71 9.85
C PRO A 209 -5.48 -27.76 9.37
N PHE A 210 -5.07 -29.02 9.50
CA PHE A 210 -5.85 -30.20 9.22
C PHE A 210 -6.13 -30.92 10.54
N ILE A 211 -7.41 -30.93 10.91
CA ILE A 211 -7.88 -31.43 12.20
C ILE A 211 -8.24 -32.91 12.08
N ASN A 212 -7.90 -33.69 13.11
CA ASN A 212 -8.08 -35.14 13.19
C ASN A 212 -7.24 -35.96 12.19
N THR A 213 -7.21 -35.57 10.92
CA THR A 213 -6.56 -36.28 9.82
C THR A 213 -5.81 -35.30 8.91
N SER A 214 -4.89 -35.78 8.07
CA SER A 214 -4.17 -34.97 7.07
C SER A 214 -4.95 -34.72 5.76
N LYS A 215 -6.20 -35.19 5.66
CA LYS A 215 -7.05 -35.13 4.45
C LYS A 215 -8.48 -34.62 4.71
N GLY A 216 -8.88 -34.43 5.97
CA GLY A 216 -10.19 -33.93 6.38
C GLY A 216 -10.31 -32.40 6.31
N GLY A 217 -11.51 -31.87 6.61
CA GLY A 217 -11.96 -30.49 6.39
C GLY A 217 -10.88 -29.40 6.44
N HIS A 218 -10.90 -28.51 5.45
CA HIS A 218 -9.96 -27.41 5.35
C HIS A 218 -10.38 -26.24 6.24
N TYR A 219 -9.52 -25.90 7.19
CA TYR A 219 -9.65 -24.73 8.04
C TYR A 219 -8.63 -23.68 7.59
N TYR A 220 -9.03 -22.40 7.65
CA TYR A 220 -8.21 -21.31 7.16
C TYR A 220 -8.13 -20.19 8.20
N HIS A 221 -6.91 -19.73 8.43
CA HIS A 221 -6.67 -18.43 9.04
C HIS A 221 -5.92 -17.55 8.05
N HIS A 222 -6.20 -16.26 8.04
CA HIS A 222 -5.56 -15.32 7.12
C HIS A 222 -4.97 -14.12 7.86
N ALA A 223 -3.79 -13.70 7.45
CA ALA A 223 -3.26 -12.37 7.73
C ALA A 223 -3.14 -11.59 6.42
N SER A 224 -3.32 -10.29 6.51
CA SER A 224 -3.39 -9.39 5.35
C SER A 224 -2.40 -8.24 5.42
N ASN A 225 -1.45 -8.32 6.36
CA ASN A 225 -0.29 -7.44 6.41
C ASN A 225 0.42 -7.43 5.05
N ILE A 226 0.88 -6.26 4.66
CA ILE A 226 1.53 -6.05 3.38
C ILE A 226 3.05 -6.15 3.57
N PRO A 227 3.82 -6.43 2.52
CA PRO A 227 5.27 -6.50 2.62
C PRO A 227 5.91 -5.11 2.75
N MET A 228 5.77 -4.50 3.93
CA MET A 228 6.31 -3.16 4.21
C MET A 228 7.84 -3.12 4.30
N GLY A 229 8.47 -4.29 4.45
CA GLY A 229 9.92 -4.46 4.42
C GLY A 229 10.57 -4.85 5.74
N GLY A 230 9.82 -4.93 6.83
CA GLY A 230 10.26 -5.64 8.02
C GLY A 230 9.53 -6.97 8.17
N TRP A 231 9.85 -7.63 9.28
CA TRP A 231 9.19 -8.86 9.68
C TRP A 231 7.71 -8.61 10.00
N THR A 232 6.90 -9.67 9.86
CA THR A 232 5.51 -9.70 10.32
C THR A 232 5.37 -10.82 11.33
N LYS A 233 4.94 -10.50 12.56
CA LYS A 233 4.54 -11.48 13.57
C LYS A 233 3.05 -11.71 13.45
N ILE A 234 2.63 -12.97 13.39
CA ILE A 234 1.23 -13.37 13.21
C ILE A 234 0.88 -14.36 14.29
N GLN A 235 -0.23 -14.13 14.98
CA GLN A 235 -0.80 -15.00 15.99
C GLN A 235 -2.11 -15.57 15.47
N PHE A 236 -2.18 -16.89 15.33
CA PHE A 236 -3.37 -17.63 14.95
C PHE A 236 -3.97 -18.34 16.15
N ASP A 237 -5.28 -18.25 16.34
CA ASP A 237 -5.96 -18.80 17.52
C ASP A 237 -6.98 -19.90 17.17
N ALA A 238 -7.75 -20.34 18.16
CA ALA A 238 -8.61 -21.53 18.10
C ALA A 238 -9.92 -21.35 17.29
N HIS A 239 -9.97 -20.39 16.36
CA HIS A 239 -11.20 -19.97 15.66
C HIS A 239 -10.99 -19.76 14.16
N PRO A 240 -10.80 -20.83 13.38
CA PRO A 240 -10.59 -20.72 11.94
C PRO A 240 -11.84 -20.23 11.20
N THR A 241 -11.58 -19.73 10.00
CA THR A 241 -12.59 -19.47 8.98
C THR A 241 -12.72 -20.68 8.05
N HIS A 242 -13.94 -21.05 7.65
CA HIS A 242 -14.19 -22.18 6.74
C HIS A 242 -14.59 -21.71 5.34
N HIS A 243 -14.14 -22.44 4.32
CA HIS A 243 -14.63 -22.31 2.94
C HIS A 243 -14.32 -23.55 2.08
N ASN A 244 -15.24 -24.51 2.03
CA ASN A 244 -15.56 -25.27 0.82
C ASN A 244 -16.97 -25.87 0.96
N SER A 245 -17.95 -25.28 0.25
CA SER A 245 -19.23 -25.90 -0.13
C SER A 245 -20.28 -26.24 0.94
N GLY A 246 -20.46 -25.41 1.98
CA GLY A 246 -21.66 -25.47 2.86
C GLY A 246 -22.75 -24.47 2.43
N ALA A 247 -24.02 -24.70 2.82
CA ALA A 247 -25.11 -23.70 2.70
C ALA A 247 -24.83 -22.44 3.56
N LYS A 248 -25.76 -21.51 3.84
CA LYS A 248 -25.53 -20.35 4.76
C LYS A 248 -25.90 -20.71 6.22
N ASN A 249 -25.08 -20.33 7.22
CA ASN A 249 -25.43 -20.31 8.65
C ASN A 249 -26.35 -19.14 8.98
N ARG A 250 -26.81 -19.14 10.23
CA ARG A 250 -27.72 -18.15 10.82
C ARG A 250 -27.23 -16.69 10.79
N TYR A 251 -25.97 -16.43 10.40
CA TYR A 251 -25.40 -15.09 10.23
C TYR A 251 -25.35 -14.61 8.77
N SER A 252 -25.90 -15.39 7.83
CA SER A 252 -25.59 -15.25 6.39
C SER A 252 -24.10 -15.44 6.03
N ALA A 253 -23.25 -15.87 6.98
CA ALA A 253 -22.02 -16.59 6.72
C ALA A 253 -22.36 -18.04 6.32
N PHE A 254 -21.44 -18.90 5.90
CA PHE A 254 -21.73 -20.30 5.49
C PHE A 254 -22.16 -21.20 6.68
N ASN A 255 -22.88 -22.33 6.46
CA ASN A 255 -23.62 -23.16 7.45
C ASN A 255 -22.73 -23.86 8.46
N VAL A 256 -21.41 -23.72 8.32
CA VAL A 256 -20.39 -24.19 9.23
C VAL A 256 -19.11 -23.42 8.87
N GLY A 257 -18.61 -22.59 9.78
CA GLY A 257 -17.25 -22.86 10.26
C GLY A 257 -17.38 -24.16 11.02
N GLY A 258 -16.74 -25.25 10.59
CA GLY A 258 -17.00 -26.57 11.16
C GLY A 258 -17.14 -26.51 12.68
N TYR A 259 -18.34 -26.81 13.21
CA TYR A 259 -18.52 -27.09 14.64
C TYR A 259 -17.81 -28.39 15.03
N GLU A 260 -17.18 -29.09 14.08
CA GLU A 260 -16.35 -30.26 14.37
C GLU A 260 -15.33 -29.95 15.47
N TYR A 261 -14.84 -28.70 15.56
CA TYR A 261 -14.26 -28.13 16.78
C TYR A 261 -14.51 -26.61 16.88
N ALA A 262 -15.72 -26.20 17.25
CA ALA A 262 -15.88 -24.91 17.94
C ALA A 262 -15.40 -25.09 19.38
N GLY A 263 -14.10 -25.34 19.55
CA GLY A 263 -13.52 -25.69 20.83
C GLY A 263 -13.03 -24.43 21.51
N SER A 264 -13.79 -23.93 22.48
CA SER A 264 -13.20 -23.06 23.50
C SER A 264 -11.97 -23.76 24.09
N ASP A 265 -11.00 -22.92 24.48
CA ASP A 265 -9.77 -23.29 25.16
C ASP A 265 -8.70 -23.95 24.28
N THR A 266 -8.66 -25.27 24.11
CA THR A 266 -7.46 -25.95 23.55
C THR A 266 -7.74 -27.06 22.54
N ASN A 267 -9.00 -27.50 22.44
CA ASN A 267 -9.37 -28.69 21.66
C ASN A 267 -9.01 -28.57 20.17
N TYR A 268 -9.10 -27.37 19.61
CA TYR A 268 -8.73 -27.14 18.23
C TYR A 268 -7.25 -27.50 17.97
N PHE A 269 -6.35 -26.94 18.77
CA PHE A 269 -4.91 -27.18 18.67
C PHE A 269 -4.52 -28.61 19.02
N ASN A 270 -5.15 -29.19 20.05
CA ASN A 270 -4.95 -30.58 20.46
C ASN A 270 -5.15 -31.56 19.29
N ASN A 271 -6.02 -31.23 18.34
CA ASN A 271 -6.43 -32.12 17.26
C ASN A 271 -5.72 -31.87 15.92
N ILE A 272 -4.82 -30.89 15.84
CA ILE A 272 -4.02 -30.62 14.64
C ILE A 272 -3.05 -31.78 14.40
N ALA A 273 -3.20 -32.44 13.25
CA ALA A 273 -2.32 -33.53 12.82
C ALA A 273 -1.33 -33.11 11.72
N THR A 274 -1.64 -32.02 11.02
CA THR A 274 -0.85 -31.44 9.94
C THR A 274 -1.27 -29.99 9.81
N PHE A 275 -0.36 -29.12 9.39
CA PHE A 275 -0.77 -27.82 8.89
C PHE A 275 0.12 -27.37 7.74
N ALA A 276 -0.33 -26.36 7.00
CA ALA A 276 0.49 -25.68 6.01
C ALA A 276 0.50 -24.18 6.23
N ILE A 277 1.63 -23.54 5.95
CA ILE A 277 1.77 -22.09 5.88
C ILE A 277 1.90 -21.72 4.40
N ARG A 278 1.07 -20.78 3.97
CA ARG A 278 1.05 -20.24 2.60
C ARG A 278 1.31 -18.75 2.64
N VAL A 279 2.25 -18.29 1.82
CA VAL A 279 2.64 -16.88 1.75
C VAL A 279 2.17 -16.30 0.42
N HIS A 280 0.87 -16.02 0.30
CA HIS A 280 0.24 -15.40 -0.87
C HIS A 280 0.86 -14.07 -1.31
N ALA A 281 1.53 -13.34 -0.40
CA ALA A 281 2.30 -12.16 -0.73
C ALA A 281 3.42 -12.42 -1.76
N THR A 282 3.79 -13.69 -1.95
CA THR A 282 4.79 -14.10 -2.95
C THR A 282 4.18 -14.46 -4.31
N ALA A 283 2.85 -14.43 -4.45
CA ALA A 283 2.18 -14.54 -5.74
C ALA A 283 2.45 -13.30 -6.60
N ASN A 284 2.59 -13.50 -7.92
CA ASN A 284 2.90 -12.46 -8.90
C ASN A 284 4.26 -11.78 -8.68
N GLN A 285 5.20 -12.47 -8.02
CA GLN A 285 6.58 -12.04 -7.89
C GLN A 285 7.44 -12.53 -9.06
N PRO A 286 8.53 -11.82 -9.39
CA PRO A 286 9.46 -12.25 -10.43
C PRO A 286 10.20 -13.54 -10.05
N LEU A 287 10.98 -14.06 -11.00
CA LEU A 287 11.97 -15.11 -10.74
C LEU A 287 12.93 -14.69 -9.62
N MET A 288 13.47 -15.69 -8.93
CA MET A 288 14.43 -15.51 -7.84
C MET A 288 13.91 -14.71 -6.63
N SER A 289 12.59 -14.47 -6.54
CA SER A 289 11.95 -13.98 -5.31
C SER A 289 12.09 -14.99 -4.16
N TYR A 290 11.97 -14.50 -2.93
CA TYR A 290 12.09 -15.31 -1.73
C TYR A 290 11.30 -14.68 -0.58
N TYR A 291 11.00 -15.49 0.42
CA TYR A 291 10.56 -15.04 1.74
C TYR A 291 11.28 -15.84 2.82
N TYR A 292 11.24 -15.34 4.05
CA TYR A 292 11.79 -16.03 5.20
C TYR A 292 10.70 -16.34 6.21
N ILE A 293 10.86 -17.47 6.90
CA ILE A 293 10.09 -17.81 8.09
C ILE A 293 11.10 -18.00 9.22
N ASP A 294 10.76 -17.50 10.38
CA ASP A 294 11.51 -17.72 11.60
C ASP A 294 10.56 -17.89 12.78
N GLU A 295 11.10 -18.39 13.90
CA GLU A 295 10.45 -18.47 15.22
C GLU A 295 8.95 -18.80 15.19
N ILE A 296 8.64 -20.09 15.19
CA ILE A 296 7.27 -20.57 15.42
C ILE A 296 7.14 -20.87 16.91
N THR A 297 6.23 -20.17 17.58
CA THR A 297 5.96 -20.34 19.02
C THR A 297 4.52 -20.73 19.25
N THR A 298 4.23 -21.29 20.41
CA THR A 298 2.90 -21.71 20.83
C THR A 298 2.65 -21.30 22.26
N ASP A 299 1.42 -20.96 22.58
CA ASP A 299 1.06 -20.52 23.92
C ASP A 299 -0.40 -20.84 24.26
N TYR A 300 -0.73 -20.75 25.54
CA TYR A 300 -2.09 -20.67 26.04
C TYR A 300 -2.33 -19.28 26.64
N VAL A 301 -3.11 -18.47 25.94
CA VAL A 301 -3.46 -17.11 26.36
C VAL A 301 -4.93 -17.07 26.82
N PRO A 302 -5.19 -16.95 28.13
CA PRO A 302 -6.56 -16.86 28.62
C PRO A 302 -7.12 -15.43 28.48
N TYR A 303 -8.44 -15.32 28.58
CA TYR A 303 -9.14 -14.02 28.70
C TYR A 303 -8.95 -13.05 27.52
N GLU A 304 -8.77 -13.56 26.30
CA GLU A 304 -8.78 -12.75 25.08
C GLU A 304 -10.10 -12.84 24.31
N ASN A 305 -10.32 -11.84 23.45
CA ASN A 305 -11.49 -11.73 22.59
C ASN A 305 -11.43 -12.69 21.40
N GLU A 306 -11.72 -13.95 21.66
CA GLU A 306 -11.90 -14.97 20.64
C GLU A 306 -13.27 -14.92 19.95
N GLU A 307 -14.20 -14.11 20.48
CA GLU A 307 -15.57 -14.05 19.97
C GLU A 307 -15.72 -13.18 18.75
N THR A 308 -14.89 -12.15 18.61
CA THR A 308 -15.06 -11.14 17.56
C THR A 308 -13.80 -10.90 16.75
N ILE A 309 -12.63 -11.28 17.29
CA ILE A 309 -11.30 -11.09 16.70
C ILE A 309 -10.57 -12.45 16.70
N ASN A 310 -10.48 -13.09 15.53
CA ASN A 310 -10.04 -14.48 15.43
C ASN A 310 -8.52 -14.67 15.51
N ASN A 311 -7.76 -13.64 15.14
CA ASN A 311 -6.31 -13.67 15.06
C ASN A 311 -5.77 -12.23 15.10
N LEU A 312 -4.45 -12.07 15.20
CA LEU A 312 -3.83 -10.75 15.14
C LEU A 312 -2.45 -10.83 14.49
N ALA A 313 -2.11 -9.83 13.69
CA ALA A 313 -0.82 -9.78 13.02
C ALA A 313 -0.29 -8.35 12.94
N ILE A 314 1.01 -8.19 13.26
CA ILE A 314 1.73 -6.92 13.22
C ILE A 314 2.93 -7.05 12.31
N GLY A 315 3.03 -6.15 11.33
CA GLY A 315 4.24 -5.90 10.55
C GLY A 315 4.82 -4.54 10.89
N TYR A 316 6.10 -4.35 10.57
CA TYR A 316 6.83 -3.11 10.81
C TYR A 316 7.66 -2.74 9.58
N ASP A 317 7.73 -1.46 9.22
CA ASP A 317 8.68 -0.93 8.24
C ASP A 317 9.86 -0.26 8.96
N PRO A 318 11.06 -0.85 8.94
CA PRO A 318 12.24 -0.29 9.61
C PRO A 318 12.75 1.00 8.95
N GLU A 319 12.27 1.37 7.75
CA GLU A 319 12.69 2.63 7.12
C GLU A 319 11.74 3.81 7.40
N SER A 320 10.46 3.55 7.67
CA SER A 320 9.41 4.58 7.81
C SER A 320 8.72 4.60 9.17
N ASP A 321 9.08 3.68 10.06
CA ASP A 321 8.56 3.46 11.41
C ASP A 321 7.05 3.22 11.48
N PHE A 322 6.44 2.84 10.35
CA PHE A 322 5.06 2.40 10.32
C PHE A 322 4.94 0.97 10.83
N PHE A 323 3.89 0.73 11.62
CA PHE A 323 3.36 -0.60 11.83
C PHE A 323 2.17 -0.81 10.91
N ASP A 324 1.94 -2.04 10.48
CA ASP A 324 0.63 -2.45 10.01
C ASP A 324 0.03 -3.53 10.91
N ILE A 325 -1.29 -3.52 10.99
CA ILE A 325 -2.08 -4.43 11.80
C ILE A 325 -3.13 -5.07 10.92
N SER A 326 -3.27 -6.38 11.01
CA SER A 326 -4.34 -7.13 10.35
C SER A 326 -4.93 -8.17 11.27
N PHE A 327 -6.21 -8.46 11.07
CA PHE A 327 -6.93 -9.50 11.77
C PHE A 327 -8.17 -9.90 10.98
N GLU A 328 -8.68 -11.08 11.29
CA GLU A 328 -9.97 -11.55 10.86
C GLU A 328 -11.00 -11.30 11.94
N ASP A 329 -12.14 -10.72 11.55
CA ASP A 329 -13.29 -10.63 12.43
C ASP A 329 -14.32 -11.73 12.15
N LYS A 330 -15.18 -11.98 13.14
CA LYS A 330 -16.26 -12.97 13.01
C LYS A 330 -17.50 -12.43 12.28
N TYR A 331 -17.61 -11.11 12.11
CA TYR A 331 -18.77 -10.49 11.46
C TYR A 331 -18.76 -10.73 9.95
N ARG A 332 -19.71 -11.47 9.40
CA ARG A 332 -19.96 -11.50 7.94
C ARG A 332 -21.35 -10.96 7.62
N CYS A 333 -21.65 -9.81 8.20
CA CYS A 333 -22.94 -9.15 8.05
C CYS A 333 -22.82 -7.98 7.06
N ARG A 334 -23.57 -8.05 5.96
CA ARG A 334 -23.57 -7.05 4.88
C ARG A 334 -24.06 -5.66 5.29
N GLU A 335 -24.78 -5.55 6.40
CA GLU A 335 -25.37 -4.29 6.89
C GLU A 335 -24.66 -3.75 8.15
N CYS A 336 -23.64 -4.46 8.63
CA CYS A 336 -23.01 -4.19 9.90
C CYS A 336 -21.73 -3.38 9.71
N ASN A 337 -21.67 -2.22 10.36
CA ASN A 337 -20.47 -1.40 10.43
C ASN A 337 -19.69 -1.81 11.67
N ALA A 338 -18.64 -2.61 11.50
CA ALA A 338 -17.74 -2.97 12.59
C ALA A 338 -16.61 -1.94 12.74
N LYS A 339 -16.28 -1.64 13.99
CA LYS A 339 -15.20 -0.72 14.38
C LYS A 339 -14.42 -1.33 15.53
N TYR A 340 -13.11 -1.12 15.50
CA TYR A 340 -12.19 -1.62 16.49
C TYR A 340 -11.30 -0.49 16.97
N GLU A 341 -10.96 -0.51 18.25
CA GLU A 341 -10.00 0.41 18.82
C GLU A 341 -8.67 -0.31 18.99
N VAL A 342 -7.60 0.25 18.43
CA VAL A 342 -6.23 -0.23 18.57
C VAL A 342 -5.45 0.68 19.51
N ARG A 343 -4.71 0.06 20.43
CA ARG A 343 -3.81 0.73 21.36
C ARG A 343 -2.45 0.05 21.40
N TYR A 344 -1.45 0.78 21.89
CA TYR A 344 -0.10 0.26 22.06
C TYR A 344 0.52 0.69 23.39
N SER A 345 1.57 -0.01 23.80
CA SER A 345 2.33 0.26 25.03
C SER A 345 3.71 -0.39 24.93
N PHE A 346 4.70 0.13 25.67
CA PHE A 346 5.99 -0.55 25.86
C PHE A 346 5.97 -1.56 27.02
N GLU A 347 4.86 -1.58 27.78
CA GLU A 347 4.55 -2.56 28.83
C GLU A 347 3.34 -3.43 28.42
N PRO A 348 3.21 -4.67 28.93
CA PRO A 348 2.09 -5.56 28.58
C PRO A 348 0.71 -4.89 28.77
N ILE A 349 -0.15 -5.05 27.77
CA ILE A 349 -1.54 -4.59 27.81
C ILE A 349 -2.43 -5.75 28.28
N THR A 350 -3.31 -5.48 29.24
CA THR A 350 -4.31 -6.38 29.80
C THR A 350 -5.70 -5.77 29.65
N ASN A 351 -6.75 -6.57 29.82
CA ASN A 351 -8.13 -6.06 29.82
C ASN A 351 -8.32 -4.90 30.84
N ALA A 352 -7.59 -4.90 31.95
CA ALA A 352 -7.72 -3.90 33.02
C ALA A 352 -7.01 -2.58 32.71
N ASN A 353 -5.93 -2.61 31.92
CA ASN A 353 -5.14 -1.42 31.60
C ASN A 353 -5.31 -0.93 30.15
N PHE A 354 -6.17 -1.56 29.35
CA PHE A 354 -6.41 -1.16 27.95
C PHE A 354 -6.71 0.34 27.83
N ASP A 355 -7.60 0.87 28.66
CA ASP A 355 -8.03 2.27 28.57
C ASP A 355 -6.95 3.29 29.00
N VAL A 356 -5.84 2.84 29.59
CA VAL A 356 -4.68 3.69 29.90
C VAL A 356 -3.52 3.52 28.90
N ALA A 357 -3.56 2.51 28.04
CA ALA A 357 -2.58 2.33 26.97
C ALA A 357 -2.69 3.44 25.92
N SER A 358 -1.58 3.71 25.22
CA SER A 358 -1.47 4.80 24.26
C SER A 358 -2.30 4.56 23.00
N ILE A 359 -2.96 5.61 22.52
CA ILE A 359 -3.61 5.63 21.20
C ILE A 359 -2.55 5.99 20.15
N PRO A 360 -2.46 5.28 19.01
CA PRO A 360 -1.59 5.66 17.90
C PRO A 360 -1.84 7.10 17.44
N ARG A 361 -0.78 7.83 17.07
CA ARG A 361 -0.89 9.21 16.54
C ARG A 361 -1.76 9.25 15.30
N GLU A 362 -1.65 8.22 14.47
CA GLU A 362 -2.35 8.09 13.21
C GLU A 362 -2.68 6.62 12.96
N VAL A 363 -3.91 6.35 12.55
CA VAL A 363 -4.36 5.08 11.99
C VAL A 363 -4.80 5.33 10.55
N ILE A 364 -4.04 4.76 9.61
CA ILE A 364 -4.32 4.78 8.18
C ILE A 364 -5.17 3.58 7.81
N ASN A 365 -6.47 3.81 7.77
CA ASN A 365 -7.45 2.77 7.44
C ASN A 365 -7.37 2.36 5.97
N PHE A 366 -7.72 1.11 5.66
CA PHE A 366 -7.83 0.62 4.28
C PHE A 366 -8.63 1.59 3.39
N GLU A 367 -9.78 2.06 3.89
CA GLU A 367 -10.45 3.22 3.32
C GLU A 367 -9.81 4.51 3.84
N ARG A 368 -8.92 5.12 3.04
CA ARG A 368 -8.13 6.31 3.42
C ARG A 368 -8.97 7.48 3.94
N ALA A 369 -10.20 7.64 3.48
CA ALA A 369 -11.11 8.68 3.98
C ALA A 369 -11.56 8.47 5.44
N LYS A 370 -11.36 7.28 6.00
CA LYS A 370 -11.65 6.92 7.40
C LYS A 370 -10.39 6.89 8.28
N SER A 371 -9.23 7.25 7.73
CA SER A 371 -8.01 7.43 8.54
C SER A 371 -8.24 8.49 9.62
N ASN A 372 -7.70 8.27 10.80
CA ASN A 372 -8.01 9.07 11.99
C ASN A 372 -6.86 9.05 13.01
N THR A 373 -6.97 9.89 14.03
CA THR A 373 -6.05 9.99 15.17
C THR A 373 -6.65 9.44 16.46
N GLU A 374 -7.78 8.73 16.36
CA GLU A 374 -8.58 8.23 17.48
C GLU A 374 -8.25 6.75 17.81
N GLY A 375 -7.34 6.12 17.06
CA GLY A 375 -7.03 4.70 17.21
C GLY A 375 -8.08 3.78 16.60
N ILE A 376 -8.94 4.27 15.70
CA ILE A 376 -10.09 3.49 15.22
C ILE A 376 -9.77 2.80 13.89
N ILE A 377 -9.95 1.49 13.85
CA ILE A 377 -9.93 0.66 12.65
C ILE A 377 -11.37 0.42 12.20
N TYR A 378 -11.68 0.84 10.97
CA TYR A 378 -12.96 0.66 10.33
C TYR A 378 -12.91 -0.55 9.42
N LYS A 379 -13.91 -1.41 9.56
CA LYS A 379 -14.10 -2.50 8.60
C LYS A 379 -14.33 -1.95 7.19
N PRO A 380 -13.55 -2.38 6.19
CA PRO A 380 -13.63 -1.82 4.84
C PRO A 380 -14.83 -2.33 4.04
N GLU A 381 -15.13 -3.64 4.12
CA GLU A 381 -16.23 -4.29 3.42
C GLU A 381 -17.05 -5.13 4.41
N PRO A 382 -18.29 -4.75 4.76
CA PRO A 382 -19.14 -5.46 5.71
C PRO A 382 -19.33 -6.95 5.38
N GLY A 383 -19.37 -7.30 4.08
CA GLY A 383 -19.52 -8.68 3.61
C GLY A 383 -18.27 -9.57 3.72
N TYR A 384 -17.13 -9.02 4.16
CA TYR A 384 -15.87 -9.74 4.24
C TYR A 384 -15.32 -9.75 5.66
N ASN A 385 -14.40 -10.65 5.98
CA ASN A 385 -13.95 -10.87 7.36
C ASN A 385 -12.53 -10.39 7.63
N ILE A 386 -11.90 -9.71 6.69
CA ILE A 386 -10.48 -9.36 6.77
C ILE A 386 -10.33 -7.84 6.92
N LEU A 387 -9.53 -7.44 7.90
CA LEU A 387 -9.22 -6.06 8.21
C LEU A 387 -7.72 -5.82 8.10
N TRP A 388 -7.38 -4.59 7.73
CA TRP A 388 -6.00 -4.13 7.67
C TRP A 388 -5.97 -2.61 7.89
N ALA A 389 -5.01 -2.13 8.67
CA ALA A 389 -4.69 -0.72 8.82
C ALA A 389 -3.19 -0.54 9.03
N ALA A 390 -2.64 0.61 8.65
CA ALA A 390 -1.32 1.04 9.11
C ALA A 390 -1.46 2.02 10.28
N MET A 391 -0.43 2.14 11.10
CA MET A 391 -0.44 3.03 12.25
C MET A 391 0.95 3.55 12.59
N ARG A 392 0.97 4.72 13.21
CA ARG A 392 2.16 5.38 13.76
C ARG A 392 2.01 5.59 15.25
N LEU A 393 3.09 5.32 15.98
CA LEU A 393 3.14 5.60 17.41
C LEU A 393 3.15 7.13 17.63
N GLN A 394 2.95 7.56 18.87
CA GLN A 394 3.13 8.96 19.25
C GLN A 394 4.58 9.39 18.97
N GLU A 395 4.79 10.66 18.62
CA GLU A 395 6.10 11.15 18.16
C GLU A 395 7.23 10.97 19.19
N ASN A 396 6.90 11.01 20.48
CA ASN A 396 7.87 10.74 21.55
C ASN A 396 8.17 9.24 21.72
N ASP A 397 7.23 8.38 21.35
CA ASP A 397 7.35 6.93 21.43
C ASP A 397 8.05 6.35 20.21
N GLU A 398 7.88 6.95 19.02
CA GLU A 398 8.63 6.60 17.80
C GLU A 398 10.16 6.69 18.05
N LYS A 399 10.60 7.64 18.89
CA LYS A 399 12.03 7.80 19.25
C LYS A 399 12.57 6.64 20.10
N GLN A 400 11.70 5.84 20.71
CA GLN A 400 12.07 4.66 21.50
C GLN A 400 12.23 3.41 20.63
N LEU A 401 11.83 3.44 19.35
CA LEU A 401 11.95 2.33 18.42
C LEU A 401 13.41 2.11 18.00
N THR A 402 14.18 1.48 18.88
CA THR A 402 15.52 0.96 18.57
C THR A 402 15.43 -0.50 18.13
N PRO A 403 16.46 -1.08 17.49
CA PRO A 403 16.56 -2.53 17.27
C PRO A 403 16.18 -3.35 18.52
N PHE A 404 15.35 -4.38 18.33
CA PHE A 404 14.85 -5.29 19.37
C PHE A 404 14.01 -4.64 20.47
N GLN A 405 13.50 -3.43 20.25
CA GLN A 405 12.51 -2.82 21.13
C GLN A 405 11.20 -3.59 21.04
N ARG A 406 10.71 -4.03 22.20
CA ARG A 406 9.40 -4.67 22.34
C ARG A 406 8.29 -3.62 22.42
N VAL A 407 7.22 -3.83 21.66
CA VAL A 407 5.98 -3.04 21.71
C VAL A 407 4.80 -4.00 21.82
N PHE A 408 3.88 -3.70 22.73
CA PHE A 408 2.63 -4.44 22.90
C PHE A 408 1.50 -3.69 22.21
N PHE A 409 0.66 -4.41 21.48
CA PHE A 409 -0.53 -3.90 20.82
C PHE A 409 -1.75 -4.64 21.35
N ALA A 410 -2.88 -3.94 21.42
CA ALA A 410 -4.16 -4.51 21.77
C ALA A 410 -5.27 -3.97 20.87
N VAL A 411 -6.23 -4.82 20.54
CA VAL A 411 -7.42 -4.47 19.77
C VAL A 411 -8.67 -4.81 20.57
N LYS A 412 -9.62 -3.88 20.62
CA LYS A 412 -10.93 -4.06 21.24
C LYS A 412 -12.05 -3.83 20.22
N ASP A 413 -13.05 -4.71 20.21
CA ASP A 413 -14.25 -4.49 19.43
C ASP A 413 -15.15 -3.44 20.11
N ILE A 414 -15.45 -2.35 19.39
CA ILE A 414 -16.31 -1.26 19.85
C ILE A 414 -17.54 -1.08 18.95
N SER A 415 -17.87 -2.10 18.16
CA SER A 415 -18.91 -2.05 17.15
C SER A 415 -20.30 -1.84 17.77
N SER A 416 -21.07 -0.91 17.20
CA SER A 416 -22.50 -0.82 17.51
C SER A 416 -23.22 -2.07 17.02
N ARG A 417 -23.96 -2.73 17.91
CA ARG A 417 -24.75 -3.93 17.60
C ARG A 417 -26.19 -3.61 17.21
N SER A 418 -26.56 -2.34 17.03
CA SER A 418 -27.95 -1.95 16.72
C SER A 418 -28.51 -2.62 15.47
N ASN A 419 -27.65 -2.99 14.52
CA ASN A 419 -28.01 -3.63 13.25
C ASN A 419 -27.49 -5.08 13.15
N ILE A 420 -27.03 -5.67 14.26
CA ILE A 420 -26.60 -7.07 14.34
C ILE A 420 -27.65 -7.85 15.12
N THR A 421 -28.13 -8.96 14.59
CA THR A 421 -29.02 -9.87 15.33
C THR A 421 -28.26 -10.44 16.55
N PRO A 422 -28.65 -10.10 17.79
CA PRO A 422 -27.95 -10.56 18.99
C PRO A 422 -27.91 -12.07 19.09
N GLN A 423 -26.82 -12.62 19.61
CA GLN A 423 -26.66 -14.05 19.86
C GLN A 423 -26.48 -14.35 21.34
N GLU A 424 -26.77 -15.60 21.73
CA GLU A 424 -26.50 -16.08 23.08
C GLU A 424 -25.00 -15.96 23.44
N SER A 425 -24.10 -16.25 22.50
CA SER A 425 -22.65 -16.10 22.69
C SER A 425 -22.21 -14.65 22.91
N ASP A 426 -22.98 -13.66 22.46
CA ASP A 426 -22.68 -12.25 22.73
C ASP A 426 -22.87 -11.88 24.22
N GLU A 427 -23.57 -12.73 24.98
CA GLU A 427 -23.86 -12.52 26.40
C GLU A 427 -23.06 -13.47 27.31
N GLU A 428 -22.26 -14.37 26.73
CA GLU A 428 -21.35 -15.23 27.49
C GLU A 428 -20.30 -14.40 28.22
N THR A 429 -20.10 -14.73 29.49
CA THR A 429 -19.16 -14.05 30.37
C THR A 429 -18.06 -15.00 30.83
N VAL A 430 -16.91 -14.42 31.17
CA VAL A 430 -15.79 -15.09 31.82
C VAL A 430 -15.33 -14.24 33.00
N PHE A 431 -14.88 -14.88 34.07
CA PHE A 431 -14.31 -14.18 35.20
C PHE A 431 -12.85 -13.85 34.91
N VAL A 432 -12.57 -12.57 34.66
CA VAL A 432 -11.21 -12.06 34.46
C VAL A 432 -10.66 -11.63 35.82
N PRO A 433 -9.46 -12.09 36.21
CA PRO A 433 -8.87 -11.66 37.48
C PRO A 433 -8.76 -10.13 37.52
N ASP A 434 -9.04 -9.56 38.70
CA ASP A 434 -9.02 -8.11 38.96
C ASP A 434 -10.08 -7.26 38.22
N MET A 435 -10.88 -7.84 37.31
CA MET A 435 -12.00 -7.17 36.64
C MET A 435 -13.38 -7.78 36.93
N GLY A 436 -13.43 -9.03 37.41
CA GLY A 436 -14.68 -9.74 37.66
C GLY A 436 -15.29 -10.33 36.39
N SER A 437 -16.62 -10.37 36.33
CA SER A 437 -17.33 -10.95 35.18
C SER A 437 -17.34 -9.98 33.99
N VAL A 438 -16.71 -10.38 32.89
CA VAL A 438 -16.63 -9.62 31.64
C VAL A 438 -17.21 -10.45 30.51
N LYS A 439 -17.95 -9.83 29.59
CA LYS A 439 -18.44 -10.54 28.40
C LYS A 439 -17.27 -10.91 27.51
N LYS A 440 -17.22 -12.13 27.00
CA LYS A 440 -16.11 -12.61 26.16
C LYS A 440 -15.87 -11.70 24.94
N LYS A 441 -16.94 -11.18 24.35
CA LYS A 441 -16.89 -10.22 23.23
C LYS A 441 -16.32 -8.84 23.57
N ASP A 442 -16.29 -8.47 24.85
CA ASP A 442 -15.82 -7.16 25.32
C ASP A 442 -14.35 -7.20 25.77
N LEU A 443 -13.74 -8.39 25.77
CA LEU A 443 -12.31 -8.58 26.02
C LEU A 443 -11.48 -7.92 24.91
N ILE A 444 -10.19 -7.81 25.16
CA ILE A 444 -9.20 -7.37 24.16
C ILE A 444 -8.49 -8.56 23.52
N LYS A 445 -7.89 -8.34 22.35
CA LYS A 445 -6.92 -9.24 21.73
C LYS A 445 -5.55 -8.59 21.78
N THR A 446 -4.48 -9.30 22.16
CA THR A 446 -3.15 -8.70 22.34
C THR A 446 -2.07 -9.39 21.53
N ILE A 447 -1.05 -8.64 21.14
CA ILE A 447 0.16 -9.15 20.48
C ILE A 447 1.37 -8.31 20.88
N SER A 448 2.51 -8.96 21.15
CA SER A 448 3.79 -8.29 21.32
C SER A 448 4.60 -8.36 20.03
N TYR A 449 5.34 -7.32 19.71
CA TYR A 449 6.20 -7.23 18.54
C TYR A 449 7.57 -6.68 18.92
N ASP A 450 8.63 -7.37 18.53
CA ASP A 450 10.01 -6.91 18.65
C ASP A 450 10.46 -6.28 17.33
N THR A 451 11.06 -5.08 17.36
CA THR A 451 11.60 -4.39 16.17
C THR A 451 12.86 -5.07 15.63
N ILE A 452 12.68 -6.19 14.93
CA ILE A 452 13.78 -6.98 14.35
C ILE A 452 14.41 -6.22 13.18
N PRO A 453 15.73 -5.94 13.21
CA PRO A 453 16.42 -5.28 12.10
C PRO A 453 16.39 -6.12 10.82
N VAL A 454 16.10 -5.46 9.71
CA VAL A 454 16.23 -6.04 8.37
C VAL A 454 17.09 -5.11 7.54
N THR A 455 18.17 -5.66 6.96
CA THR A 455 19.02 -4.92 6.02
C THR A 455 18.94 -5.58 4.66
N TYR A 456 18.42 -4.85 3.68
CA TYR A 456 18.44 -5.28 2.28
C TYR A 456 19.73 -4.81 1.59
N PRO A 457 20.17 -5.44 0.50
CA PRO A 457 21.25 -4.91 -0.31
C PRO A 457 20.94 -3.50 -0.81
N LEU A 458 21.97 -2.64 -0.86
CA LEU A 458 21.83 -1.29 -1.40
C LEU A 458 21.33 -1.33 -2.85
N PHE A 459 20.22 -0.64 -3.11
CA PHE A 459 19.56 -0.61 -4.40
C PHE A 459 19.20 0.83 -4.80
N ILE A 460 19.44 1.17 -6.07
CA ILE A 460 18.98 2.44 -6.66
C ILE A 460 17.77 2.12 -7.55
N PRO A 461 16.54 2.56 -7.22
CA PRO A 461 15.37 2.40 -8.09
C PRO A 461 15.56 3.12 -9.43
N VAL A 462 14.79 2.75 -10.46
CA VAL A 462 14.79 3.51 -11.72
C VAL A 462 14.24 4.91 -11.42
N PRO A 463 14.98 5.99 -11.64
CA PRO A 463 14.45 7.32 -11.37
C PRO A 463 13.32 7.67 -12.34
N THR A 464 12.14 8.01 -11.83
CA THR A 464 11.02 8.56 -12.60
C THR A 464 11.10 10.08 -12.60
N LEU A 465 12.03 10.62 -13.40
CA LEU A 465 12.27 12.05 -13.49
C LEU A 465 11.41 12.68 -14.59
N LYS A 466 10.89 13.89 -14.35
CA LYS A 466 10.31 14.70 -15.42
C LYS A 466 11.43 15.21 -16.31
N ASP A 467 11.21 15.28 -17.62
CA ASP A 467 12.19 15.87 -18.53
C ASP A 467 12.41 17.36 -18.20
N PRO A 468 13.66 17.81 -17.94
CA PRO A 468 13.97 19.22 -17.77
C PRO A 468 13.79 19.99 -19.08
N ILE A 469 13.53 21.29 -18.97
CA ILE A 469 13.42 22.19 -20.13
C ILE A 469 14.50 23.26 -20.01
N VAL A 470 15.23 23.52 -21.11
CA VAL A 470 16.24 24.57 -21.16
C VAL A 470 15.67 25.90 -20.64
N ASP A 471 16.46 26.61 -19.83
CA ASP A 471 16.12 27.89 -19.21
C ASP A 471 14.94 27.86 -18.21
N LYS A 472 14.55 26.67 -17.73
CA LYS A 472 13.53 26.52 -16.67
C LYS A 472 14.10 25.95 -15.38
N PRO A 473 13.66 26.48 -14.21
CA PRO A 473 13.96 25.84 -12.94
C PRO A 473 13.52 24.38 -12.95
N TYR A 474 14.42 23.51 -12.56
CA TYR A 474 14.20 22.08 -12.45
C TYR A 474 14.53 21.64 -11.02
N SER A 475 13.74 20.71 -10.51
CA SER A 475 13.93 20.11 -9.19
C SER A 475 13.44 18.68 -9.22
N ALA A 476 14.30 17.74 -8.86
CA ALA A 476 13.93 16.34 -8.69
C ALA A 476 14.84 15.64 -7.68
N LYS A 477 14.30 14.65 -6.98
CA LYS A 477 15.02 13.92 -5.94
C LYS A 477 15.34 12.49 -6.38
N LEU A 478 16.61 12.11 -6.24
CA LEU A 478 17.05 10.72 -6.36
C LEU A 478 16.87 10.02 -5.02
N SER A 479 16.60 8.72 -5.07
CA SER A 479 16.45 7.88 -3.89
C SER A 479 17.35 6.64 -3.97
N ALA A 480 17.62 6.07 -2.81
CA ALA A 480 18.25 4.77 -2.64
C ALA A 480 17.50 4.02 -1.55
N LEU A 481 17.47 2.70 -1.65
CA LEU A 481 16.77 1.77 -0.76
C LEU A 481 17.76 0.72 -0.25
N GLY A 482 17.45 0.11 0.90
CA GLY A 482 18.35 -0.88 1.51
C GLY A 482 19.71 -0.27 1.92
N GLY A 483 20.70 -1.11 2.14
CA GLY A 483 21.98 -0.70 2.74
C GLY A 483 21.79 -0.08 4.13
N VAL A 484 22.86 0.52 4.66
CA VAL A 484 22.84 1.18 5.97
C VAL A 484 22.98 2.69 5.80
N LYS A 485 22.01 3.46 6.30
CA LYS A 485 22.05 4.93 6.29
C LYS A 485 23.21 5.47 7.16
N PRO A 486 23.67 6.73 6.97
CA PRO A 486 23.31 7.65 5.89
C PRO A 486 23.92 7.25 4.55
N TYR A 487 23.28 7.66 3.45
CA TYR A 487 23.80 7.46 2.10
C TYR A 487 24.61 8.68 1.63
N ARG A 488 25.65 8.43 0.85
CA ARG A 488 26.39 9.43 0.08
C ARG A 488 26.08 9.24 -1.40
N PHE A 489 25.47 10.26 -2.01
CA PHE A 489 25.16 10.28 -3.44
C PHE A 489 26.28 10.97 -4.21
N GLU A 490 26.76 10.33 -5.27
CA GLU A 490 27.76 10.86 -6.20
C GLU A 490 27.17 10.80 -7.62
N VAL A 491 27.07 11.93 -8.30
CA VAL A 491 26.52 11.99 -9.68
C VAL A 491 27.53 12.56 -10.66
N SER A 492 27.51 12.05 -11.88
CA SER A 492 28.29 12.59 -12.99
C SER A 492 27.44 12.66 -14.26
N HIS A 493 27.86 13.49 -15.21
CA HIS A 493 27.17 13.72 -16.48
C HIS A 493 25.75 14.31 -16.33
N LEU A 494 25.53 15.14 -15.30
CA LEU A 494 24.32 15.96 -15.24
C LEU A 494 24.28 16.94 -16.43
N PRO A 495 23.08 17.26 -16.95
CA PRO A 495 22.94 18.33 -17.93
C PRO A 495 23.56 19.64 -17.42
N PRO A 496 24.26 20.40 -18.28
CA PRO A 496 24.85 21.69 -17.91
C PRO A 496 23.81 22.60 -17.24
N GLY A 497 24.16 23.19 -16.09
CA GLY A 497 23.26 24.06 -15.32
C GLY A 497 22.42 23.34 -14.25
N LEU A 498 22.43 22.01 -14.23
CA LEU A 498 21.93 21.21 -13.12
C LEU A 498 23.08 20.79 -12.20
N ARG A 499 22.78 20.69 -10.90
CA ARG A 499 23.68 20.19 -9.85
C ARG A 499 22.91 19.24 -8.93
N MET A 500 23.63 18.48 -8.12
CA MET A 500 23.03 17.63 -7.09
C MET A 500 23.65 17.96 -5.73
N SER A 501 22.81 18.00 -4.70
CA SER A 501 23.24 18.06 -3.29
C SER A 501 23.56 16.67 -2.74
N ASP A 502 24.26 16.63 -1.60
CA ASP A 502 24.64 15.38 -0.92
C ASP A 502 23.44 14.47 -0.58
N GLY A 503 22.25 15.05 -0.40
CA GLY A 503 21.00 14.34 -0.13
C GLY A 503 20.26 13.82 -1.38
N GLY A 504 20.90 13.85 -2.56
CA GLY A 504 20.34 13.34 -3.81
C GLY A 504 19.34 14.27 -4.49
N GLN A 505 19.16 15.51 -4.02
CA GLN A 505 18.32 16.51 -4.69
C GLN A 505 19.08 17.11 -5.88
N ILE A 506 18.57 16.91 -7.10
CA ILE A 506 18.99 17.61 -8.31
C ILE A 506 18.20 18.91 -8.41
N ASP A 507 18.88 20.03 -8.61
CA ASP A 507 18.27 21.33 -8.85
C ASP A 507 19.06 22.16 -9.86
N GLY A 508 18.45 23.22 -10.39
CA GLY A 508 19.12 24.20 -11.24
C GLY A 508 18.29 24.63 -12.45
N ILE A 509 18.96 25.21 -13.44
CA ILE A 509 18.38 25.65 -14.70
C ILE A 509 19.23 25.04 -15.81
N PRO A 510 18.71 24.08 -16.59
CA PRO A 510 19.50 23.41 -17.61
C PRO A 510 19.75 24.35 -18.79
N LEU A 511 20.94 24.28 -19.37
CA LEU A 511 21.43 25.23 -20.39
C LEU A 511 21.49 24.64 -21.81
N LEU A 512 21.46 23.31 -21.93
CA LEU A 512 21.62 22.62 -23.20
C LEU A 512 20.59 21.49 -23.33
N SER A 513 19.86 21.49 -24.44
CA SER A 513 18.94 20.40 -24.80
C SER A 513 19.70 19.20 -25.33
N GLY A 514 19.15 18.01 -25.13
CA GLY A 514 19.72 16.75 -25.60
C GLY A 514 19.50 15.61 -24.64
N GLU A 515 19.91 14.41 -25.05
CA GLU A 515 19.90 13.23 -24.20
C GLU A 515 21.19 13.15 -23.38
N PHE A 516 21.06 13.08 -22.05
CA PHE A 516 22.17 12.95 -21.12
C PHE A 516 22.10 11.60 -20.40
N ASN A 517 23.18 10.82 -20.50
CA ASN A 517 23.34 9.56 -19.76
C ASN A 517 23.96 9.84 -18.38
N ILE A 518 23.11 10.11 -17.40
CA ILE A 518 23.52 10.42 -16.03
C ILE A 518 23.99 9.13 -15.36
N ARG A 519 25.15 9.22 -14.68
CA ARG A 519 25.67 8.11 -13.86
C ARG A 519 25.56 8.49 -12.40
N LEU A 520 24.77 7.73 -11.67
CA LEU A 520 24.60 7.83 -10.23
C LEU A 520 25.38 6.70 -9.55
N LYS A 521 26.09 7.05 -8.48
CA LYS A 521 26.69 6.14 -7.52
C LYS A 521 26.13 6.48 -6.15
N VAL A 522 25.72 5.47 -5.41
CA VAL A 522 25.32 5.60 -4.01
C VAL A 522 26.23 4.72 -3.17
N VAL A 523 26.71 5.26 -2.06
CA VAL A 523 27.51 4.55 -1.06
C VAL A 523 26.79 4.65 0.27
N ASP A 524 26.64 3.52 0.95
CA ASP A 524 26.05 3.48 2.28
C ASP A 524 27.11 3.61 3.40
N SER A 525 26.72 3.64 4.66
CA SER A 525 27.63 3.83 5.79
C SER A 525 28.56 2.64 6.06
N THR A 526 28.25 1.46 5.51
CA THR A 526 29.11 0.27 5.52
C THR A 526 30.08 0.19 4.33
N ASN A 527 30.08 1.23 3.48
CA ASN A 527 30.80 1.30 2.21
C ASN A 527 30.27 0.36 1.10
N ALA A 528 29.08 -0.22 1.26
CA ALA A 528 28.41 -0.89 0.15
C ALA A 528 28.12 0.13 -0.94
N THR A 529 28.39 -0.23 -2.20
CA THR A 529 28.34 0.69 -3.34
C THR A 529 27.42 0.15 -4.44
N GLN A 530 26.49 0.97 -4.90
CA GLN A 530 25.65 0.69 -6.07
C GLN A 530 25.87 1.78 -7.12
N LYS A 531 25.86 1.39 -8.40
CA LYS A 531 25.91 2.32 -9.53
C LYS A 531 24.73 2.10 -10.46
N ARG A 532 24.15 3.18 -10.97
CA ARG A 532 23.08 3.16 -11.96
C ARG A 532 23.29 4.23 -13.01
N THR A 533 23.05 3.88 -14.26
CA THR A 533 22.96 4.84 -15.36
C THR A 533 21.51 5.00 -15.77
N PHE A 534 21.07 6.22 -16.01
CA PHE A 534 19.75 6.53 -16.55
C PHE A 534 19.82 7.72 -17.49
N LYS A 535 18.83 7.82 -18.37
CA LYS A 535 18.73 8.90 -19.36
C LYS A 535 17.86 10.02 -18.81
N VAL A 536 18.26 11.25 -19.08
CA VAL A 536 17.42 12.43 -18.95
C VAL A 536 17.44 13.16 -20.28
N ASN A 537 16.26 13.43 -20.82
CA ASN A 537 16.12 14.18 -22.05
C ASN A 537 15.82 15.64 -21.70
N VAL A 538 16.80 16.51 -21.84
CA VAL A 538 16.56 17.94 -21.68
C VAL A 538 15.95 18.47 -22.97
N LYS A 539 14.73 18.95 -22.86
CA LYS A 539 13.99 19.50 -24.00
C LYS A 539 14.39 20.94 -24.25
N SER A 540 14.50 21.30 -25.52
CA SER A 540 14.59 22.69 -25.95
C SER A 540 13.19 23.30 -25.96
N ILE A 541 13.09 24.64 -25.86
CA ILE A 541 11.80 25.31 -26.02
C ILE A 541 11.18 25.09 -27.42
N LYS A 542 12.02 24.77 -28.42
CA LYS A 542 11.62 24.46 -29.80
C LYS A 542 11.09 23.03 -29.96
N ASP A 543 11.30 22.15 -28.99
CA ASP A 543 10.73 20.80 -29.00
C ASP A 543 9.22 20.83 -28.71
N PHE A 544 8.69 22.01 -28.36
CA PHE A 544 7.31 22.26 -27.97
C PHE A 544 6.55 23.14 -29.00
N LEU A 545 6.80 22.95 -30.31
CA LEU A 545 6.12 23.68 -31.39
C LEU A 545 4.58 23.60 -31.25
N THR A 546 3.97 24.77 -31.05
CA THR A 546 2.57 25.00 -30.64
C THR A 546 1.52 24.84 -31.75
N SER A 547 1.84 24.22 -32.88
CA SER A 547 0.88 24.05 -33.99
C SER A 547 -0.28 23.08 -33.70
N HIS A 548 -0.37 22.51 -32.50
CA HIS A 548 -1.37 21.50 -32.12
C HIS A 548 -2.14 21.77 -30.81
N CYS A 549 -2.04 22.96 -30.20
CA CYS A 549 -2.94 23.34 -29.10
C CYS A 549 -4.35 23.57 -29.66
N GLY A 550 -5.35 22.84 -29.17
CA GLY A 550 -6.73 22.91 -29.66
C GLY A 550 -7.38 24.24 -29.29
N THR A 551 -7.06 25.30 -30.03
CA THR A 551 -7.75 26.59 -29.93
C THR A 551 -9.21 26.34 -30.28
N ILE A 552 -10.11 26.64 -29.35
CA ILE A 552 -11.55 26.53 -29.60
C ILE A 552 -11.99 27.75 -30.39
N VAL A 553 -11.67 28.92 -29.85
CA VAL A 553 -12.03 30.21 -30.42
C VAL A 553 -10.91 31.22 -30.17
N ASP A 554 -10.55 31.93 -31.23
CA ASP A 554 -9.63 33.06 -31.21
C ASP A 554 -10.38 34.37 -31.48
N PHE A 555 -10.57 35.14 -30.41
CA PHE A 555 -11.25 36.43 -30.44
C PHE A 555 -10.36 37.56 -30.97
N SER A 556 -9.04 37.36 -31.11
CA SER A 556 -8.14 38.37 -31.70
C SER A 556 -8.39 38.57 -33.19
N LEU A 557 -8.95 37.55 -33.87
CA LEU A 557 -9.35 37.63 -35.27
C LEU A 557 -10.64 38.46 -35.41
N ARG A 558 -10.67 39.45 -36.31
CA ARG A 558 -11.80 40.40 -36.47
C ARG A 558 -12.96 39.87 -37.29
N GLU A 559 -12.70 39.02 -38.27
CA GLU A 559 -13.73 38.44 -39.13
C GLU A 559 -14.32 37.18 -38.48
N ASN A 560 -15.58 36.84 -38.80
CA ASN A 560 -16.20 35.64 -38.24
C ASN A 560 -15.60 34.35 -38.81
N GLU A 561 -15.04 34.39 -40.02
CA GLU A 561 -14.34 33.26 -40.62
C GLU A 561 -13.03 32.97 -39.88
N GLY A 562 -12.79 31.69 -39.55
CA GLY A 562 -11.54 31.23 -38.94
C GLY A 562 -11.40 31.46 -37.43
N ARG A 563 -12.33 32.17 -36.77
CA ARG A 563 -12.32 32.34 -35.31
C ARG A 563 -12.38 31.03 -34.56
N ILE A 564 -13.23 30.13 -35.00
CA ILE A 564 -13.36 28.81 -34.40
C ILE A 564 -12.37 27.88 -35.11
N GLN A 565 -11.39 27.40 -34.34
CA GLN A 565 -10.32 26.53 -34.85
C GLN A 565 -10.54 25.06 -34.47
N ASP A 566 -11.55 24.76 -33.66
CA ASP A 566 -11.95 23.42 -33.25
C ASP A 566 -13.29 23.03 -33.88
N ALA A 567 -13.29 21.94 -34.65
CA ALA A 567 -14.45 21.46 -35.41
C ALA A 567 -15.67 21.06 -34.56
N ARG A 568 -15.51 20.90 -33.24
CA ARG A 568 -16.63 20.64 -32.30
C ARG A 568 -17.53 21.87 -32.15
N PHE A 569 -16.98 23.06 -32.40
CA PHE A 569 -17.63 24.36 -32.26
C PHE A 569 -17.94 24.94 -33.65
N ASN A 570 -18.96 25.77 -33.73
CA ASN A 570 -19.31 26.46 -34.98
C ASN A 570 -19.98 27.82 -34.78
N THR A 571 -20.26 28.21 -33.53
CA THR A 571 -20.93 29.47 -33.21
C THR A 571 -20.16 30.19 -32.10
N VAL A 572 -19.85 31.46 -32.29
CA VAL A 572 -19.29 32.32 -31.25
C VAL A 572 -20.43 32.84 -30.37
N ILE A 573 -20.28 32.77 -29.04
CA ILE A 573 -21.22 33.34 -28.07
C ILE A 573 -20.66 34.69 -27.61
N ASN A 574 -21.50 35.72 -27.56
CA ASN A 574 -21.19 36.98 -26.90
C ASN A 574 -22.47 37.70 -26.42
N ASP A 575 -22.37 38.44 -25.32
CA ASP A 575 -23.43 39.35 -24.88
C ASP A 575 -23.50 40.60 -25.76
N LYS A 576 -24.67 41.25 -25.83
CA LYS A 576 -24.85 42.56 -26.48
C LYS A 576 -23.98 43.69 -25.91
N TYR A 577 -23.44 43.50 -24.70
CA TYR A 577 -22.53 44.42 -24.02
C TYR A 577 -21.05 44.05 -24.21
N THR A 578 -20.75 42.97 -24.95
CA THR A 578 -19.40 42.56 -25.37
C THR A 578 -19.13 43.07 -26.80
N GLY A 579 -17.93 43.56 -27.07
CA GLY A 579 -17.51 44.01 -28.39
C GLY A 579 -16.02 43.87 -28.61
N PHE A 580 -15.61 43.93 -29.88
CA PHE A 580 -14.25 43.67 -30.32
C PHE A 580 -13.40 44.94 -30.31
N ILE A 581 -12.16 44.80 -29.87
CA ILE A 581 -11.07 45.76 -30.11
C ILE A 581 -9.92 45.04 -30.82
N GLU A 582 -8.86 45.75 -31.21
CA GLU A 582 -7.73 45.22 -31.99
C GLU A 582 -7.11 43.92 -31.45
N ASP A 583 -7.25 43.66 -30.15
CA ASP A 583 -6.56 42.58 -29.46
C ASP A 583 -7.52 41.59 -28.78
N GLY A 584 -8.76 41.46 -29.26
CA GLY A 584 -9.72 40.50 -28.73
C GLY A 584 -11.09 41.09 -28.38
N ALA A 585 -11.90 40.30 -27.66
CA ALA A 585 -13.22 40.74 -27.20
C ALA A 585 -13.17 41.24 -25.75
N THR A 586 -13.83 42.38 -25.51
CA THR A 586 -13.94 43.05 -24.22
C THR A 586 -15.37 43.56 -24.03
N ILE A 587 -15.67 44.11 -22.87
CA ILE A 587 -16.98 44.72 -22.63
C ILE A 587 -16.96 46.13 -23.23
N ILE A 588 -17.99 46.51 -24.00
CA ILE A 588 -18.07 47.82 -24.65
C ILE A 588 -18.97 48.82 -23.91
N THR A 589 -20.00 48.36 -23.20
CA THR A 589 -21.00 49.23 -22.53
C THR A 589 -21.62 48.56 -21.29
N GLY A 590 -21.47 49.11 -20.07
CA GLY A 590 -22.18 48.64 -18.86
C GLY A 590 -21.37 48.70 -17.56
N LYS A 591 -22.00 49.04 -16.43
CA LYS A 591 -21.36 49.18 -15.10
C LYS A 591 -21.43 47.92 -14.20
N ASN A 592 -22.11 46.85 -14.64
CA ASN A 592 -22.38 45.67 -13.81
C ASN A 592 -21.58 44.44 -14.30
N LYS A 593 -20.85 43.82 -13.36
CA LYS A 593 -19.98 42.63 -13.52
C LYS A 593 -20.69 41.37 -14.05
N ASP A 594 -22.01 41.30 -13.93
CA ASP A 594 -22.81 40.13 -14.28
C ASP A 594 -23.16 40.06 -15.79
N TYR A 595 -22.98 41.17 -16.52
CA TYR A 595 -23.43 41.32 -17.91
C TYR A 595 -22.43 40.88 -18.98
N ASN A 596 -21.17 40.63 -18.61
CA ASN A 596 -20.13 40.29 -19.57
C ASN A 596 -20.01 38.78 -19.76
N TYR A 597 -20.36 38.26 -20.93
CA TYR A 597 -19.99 36.89 -21.27
C TYR A 597 -19.62 36.74 -22.74
N GLN A 598 -18.75 35.79 -23.00
CA GLN A 598 -18.36 35.36 -24.35
C GLN A 598 -17.82 33.94 -24.33
N GLY A 599 -17.88 33.27 -25.47
CA GLY A 599 -17.48 31.88 -25.58
C GLY A 599 -17.76 31.29 -26.94
N ALA A 600 -17.99 29.98 -26.99
CA ALA A 600 -18.33 29.27 -28.21
C ALA A 600 -19.32 28.13 -27.94
N SER A 601 -20.15 27.82 -28.94
CA SER A 601 -21.04 26.67 -28.96
C SER A 601 -20.91 25.85 -30.24
N GLY A 602 -21.40 24.62 -30.19
CA GLY A 602 -21.39 23.71 -31.32
C GLY A 602 -22.25 22.47 -31.12
N LYS A 603 -21.88 21.37 -31.78
CA LYS A 603 -22.70 20.15 -31.85
C LYS A 603 -22.73 19.36 -30.53
N GLY A 604 -21.70 19.54 -29.70
CA GLY A 604 -21.50 18.81 -28.45
C GLY A 604 -20.06 18.35 -28.31
N PHE A 605 -19.55 18.36 -27.08
CA PHE A 605 -18.21 17.89 -26.73
C PHE A 605 -18.22 17.29 -25.33
N VAL A 606 -17.23 16.42 -25.07
CA VAL A 606 -16.98 15.85 -23.75
C VAL A 606 -15.62 16.36 -23.28
N LEU A 607 -15.56 16.86 -22.05
CA LEU A 607 -14.34 17.12 -21.31
C LEU A 607 -14.19 16.03 -20.26
N ASN A 608 -13.11 15.28 -20.32
CA ASN A 608 -12.82 14.20 -19.38
C ASN A 608 -12.28 14.73 -18.06
N GLN A 609 -12.37 13.91 -17.02
CA GLN A 609 -11.74 14.20 -15.75
C GLN A 609 -10.21 14.38 -15.92
N GLY A 610 -9.75 15.58 -15.58
CA GLY A 610 -8.35 16.02 -15.63
C GLY A 610 -7.97 16.80 -16.88
N ASP A 611 -8.91 17.03 -17.81
CA ASP A 611 -8.73 18.03 -18.87
C ASP A 611 -8.65 19.44 -18.27
N ILE A 612 -8.07 20.39 -18.99
CA ILE A 612 -7.97 21.80 -18.58
C ILE A 612 -8.57 22.69 -19.66
N VAL A 613 -9.40 23.64 -19.22
CA VAL A 613 -9.84 24.77 -20.03
C VAL A 613 -8.97 25.98 -19.71
N ARG A 614 -8.33 26.53 -20.75
CA ARG A 614 -7.40 27.66 -20.62
C ARG A 614 -7.98 28.91 -21.28
N LEU A 615 -7.87 30.04 -20.58
CA LEU A 615 -8.33 31.36 -21.05
C LEU A 615 -7.14 32.32 -21.11
N ILE A 616 -6.97 33.00 -22.24
CA ILE A 616 -5.87 33.96 -22.46
C ILE A 616 -6.42 35.38 -22.41
N TRP A 617 -5.87 36.19 -21.51
CA TRP A 617 -6.31 37.54 -21.23
C TRP A 617 -5.23 38.57 -21.56
N LYS A 618 -5.63 39.77 -21.97
CA LYS A 618 -4.78 40.95 -22.12
C LYS A 618 -5.30 42.11 -21.28
N ASN A 619 -4.40 42.80 -20.58
CA ASN A 619 -4.70 44.03 -19.87
C ASN A 619 -4.29 45.25 -20.70
N LYS A 620 -5.26 46.02 -21.18
CA LYS A 620 -5.07 47.24 -21.98
C LYS A 620 -5.11 48.53 -21.19
N SER A 621 -5.20 48.46 -19.87
CA SER A 621 -5.15 49.64 -19.01
C SER A 621 -3.74 49.97 -18.55
N ASP A 622 -3.59 51.17 -18.01
CA ASP A 622 -2.39 51.69 -17.34
C ASP A 622 -2.24 51.17 -15.89
N ARG A 623 -3.14 50.31 -15.43
CA ARG A 623 -3.15 49.77 -14.05
C ARG A 623 -3.16 48.26 -14.05
N THR A 624 -2.55 47.66 -13.04
CA THR A 624 -2.63 46.22 -12.79
C THR A 624 -4.09 45.81 -12.52
N GLN A 625 -4.55 44.76 -13.19
CA GLN A 625 -5.88 44.19 -13.02
C GLN A 625 -5.80 42.86 -12.28
N GLU A 626 -6.72 42.61 -11.35
CA GLU A 626 -6.76 41.36 -10.58
C GLU A 626 -8.19 40.81 -10.54
N PHE A 627 -8.41 39.59 -11.01
CA PHE A 627 -9.75 38.99 -11.16
C PHE A 627 -9.71 37.46 -11.19
N ALA A 628 -10.87 36.83 -11.06
CA ALA A 628 -11.05 35.39 -11.22
C ALA A 628 -12.26 35.16 -12.14
N PRO A 629 -12.05 34.76 -13.41
CA PRO A 629 -13.15 34.56 -14.34
C PRO A 629 -13.95 33.31 -13.97
N ARG A 630 -15.20 33.27 -14.41
CA ARG A 630 -16.10 32.13 -14.26
C ARG A 630 -16.36 31.49 -15.62
N ILE A 631 -16.48 30.18 -15.63
CA ILE A 631 -16.79 29.38 -16.81
C ILE A 631 -18.07 28.58 -16.55
N SER A 632 -19.00 28.58 -17.49
CA SER A 632 -20.15 27.70 -17.49
C SER A 632 -20.14 26.78 -18.72
N PHE A 633 -20.56 25.55 -18.47
CA PHE A 633 -20.80 24.52 -19.48
C PHE A 633 -22.30 24.14 -19.57
N VAL A 634 -23.14 24.79 -18.77
CA VAL A 634 -24.58 24.47 -18.69
C VAL A 634 -25.48 25.71 -18.75
N HIS A 635 -24.88 26.90 -18.77
CA HIS A 635 -25.55 28.19 -18.98
C HIS A 635 -24.84 29.07 -20.02
N ASP A 636 -25.48 29.35 -21.15
CA ASP A 636 -24.94 30.12 -22.29
C ASP A 636 -25.30 31.61 -22.27
N GLY A 637 -26.11 32.05 -21.29
CA GLY A 637 -26.47 33.44 -21.04
C GLY A 637 -25.68 34.12 -19.90
N ARG A 638 -26.19 35.25 -19.41
CA ARG A 638 -25.58 36.05 -18.33
C ARG A 638 -25.47 35.30 -17.01
N PHE A 639 -24.43 35.64 -16.23
CA PHE A 639 -24.39 35.24 -14.83
C PHE A 639 -25.54 35.92 -14.07
N THR A 640 -26.22 35.17 -13.20
CA THR A 640 -27.15 35.72 -12.22
C THR A 640 -26.99 34.98 -10.89
N TYR A 641 -27.32 35.64 -9.79
CA TYR A 641 -27.26 35.03 -8.46
C TYR A 641 -28.13 33.78 -8.31
N LYS A 642 -29.18 33.61 -9.14
CA LYS A 642 -30.03 32.41 -9.16
C LYS A 642 -29.33 31.18 -9.74
N HIS A 643 -28.36 31.37 -10.62
CA HIS A 643 -27.67 30.30 -11.35
C HIS A 643 -26.22 30.11 -10.88
N THR A 644 -25.88 30.47 -9.64
CA THR A 644 -24.47 30.47 -9.19
C THR A 644 -23.81 29.09 -9.26
N LYS A 645 -24.58 28.00 -9.11
CA LYS A 645 -24.07 26.62 -9.21
C LYS A 645 -23.68 26.20 -10.63
N ASP A 646 -24.15 26.93 -11.64
CA ASP A 646 -23.91 26.66 -13.05
C ASP A 646 -22.55 27.21 -13.52
N TRP A 647 -21.84 27.94 -12.66
CA TRP A 647 -20.60 28.65 -12.96
C TRP A 647 -19.47 28.19 -12.05
N ARG A 648 -18.31 27.92 -12.63
CA ARG A 648 -17.10 27.50 -11.93
C ARG A 648 -16.03 28.56 -12.04
N TYR A 649 -15.33 28.86 -10.96
CA TYR A 649 -14.19 29.79 -11.02
C TYR A 649 -12.99 29.12 -11.66
N ALA A 650 -12.38 29.79 -12.63
CA ALA A 650 -11.01 29.51 -13.03
C ALA A 650 -10.03 30.14 -12.03
N SER A 651 -8.75 29.81 -12.17
CA SER A 651 -7.69 30.37 -11.34
C SER A 651 -7.70 31.90 -11.34
N LYS A 652 -7.41 32.49 -10.18
CA LYS A 652 -7.31 33.93 -9.99
C LYS A 652 -6.04 34.45 -10.67
N VAL A 653 -6.15 35.61 -11.33
CA VAL A 653 -5.09 36.18 -12.16
C VAL A 653 -4.84 37.63 -11.79
N GLN A 654 -3.57 38.04 -11.80
CA GLN A 654 -3.12 39.42 -11.73
C GLN A 654 -2.33 39.76 -13.01
N ILE A 655 -2.72 40.81 -13.73
CA ILE A 655 -2.15 41.20 -15.04
C ILE A 655 -1.63 42.64 -14.94
N LYS A 656 -0.34 42.84 -15.20
CA LYS A 656 0.29 44.18 -15.23
C LYS A 656 -0.24 45.02 -16.41
N PRO A 657 -0.06 46.35 -16.41
CA PRO A 657 -0.42 47.20 -17.55
C PRO A 657 0.19 46.69 -18.87
N ASN A 658 -0.60 46.65 -19.94
CA ASN A 658 -0.22 46.18 -21.29
C ASN A 658 0.28 44.73 -21.38
N ASP A 659 0.13 43.95 -20.32
CA ASP A 659 0.60 42.56 -20.24
C ASP A 659 -0.52 41.56 -20.54
N LYS A 660 -0.16 40.29 -20.68
CA LYS A 660 -1.08 39.17 -20.87
C LYS A 660 -1.03 38.21 -19.70
N ALA A 661 -2.06 37.40 -19.52
CA ALA A 661 -2.05 36.33 -18.53
C ALA A 661 -3.04 35.21 -18.82
N VAL A 662 -2.86 34.11 -18.09
CA VAL A 662 -3.65 32.89 -18.25
C VAL A 662 -4.45 32.60 -16.99
N SER A 663 -5.73 32.23 -17.16
CA SER A 663 -6.52 31.57 -16.12
C SER A 663 -6.94 30.18 -16.60
N GLU A 664 -6.91 29.19 -15.72
CA GLU A 664 -7.21 27.79 -16.03
C GLU A 664 -8.30 27.22 -15.12
N LEU A 665 -9.08 26.30 -15.67
CA LEU A 665 -10.05 25.49 -14.93
C LEU A 665 -9.76 24.00 -15.17
N LEU A 666 -9.41 23.28 -14.10
CA LEU A 666 -9.28 21.83 -14.12
C LEU A 666 -10.67 21.17 -14.10
N ILE A 667 -10.87 20.18 -14.96
CA ILE A 667 -12.11 19.42 -15.04
C ILE A 667 -12.08 18.28 -14.02
N GLU A 668 -12.73 18.49 -12.87
CA GLU A 668 -12.72 17.52 -11.76
C GLU A 668 -13.57 16.27 -12.00
N LYS A 669 -14.55 16.36 -12.89
CA LYS A 669 -15.45 15.28 -13.30
C LYS A 669 -15.82 15.47 -14.76
N THR A 670 -15.97 14.38 -15.50
CA THR A 670 -16.33 14.42 -16.92
C THR A 670 -17.58 15.26 -17.15
N ILE A 671 -17.53 16.18 -18.12
CA ILE A 671 -18.60 17.10 -18.50
C ILE A 671 -18.97 16.85 -19.95
N SER A 672 -20.24 16.65 -20.22
CA SER A 672 -20.79 16.74 -21.58
C SER A 672 -21.49 18.07 -21.75
N SER A 673 -21.14 18.83 -22.79
CA SER A 673 -21.66 20.17 -23.02
C SER A 673 -21.77 20.47 -24.52
N LYS A 674 -22.59 21.47 -24.87
CA LYS A 674 -22.65 22.05 -26.23
C LYS A 674 -21.99 23.42 -26.33
N PHE A 675 -21.56 24.00 -25.22
CA PHE A 675 -20.97 25.32 -25.18
C PHE A 675 -20.00 25.51 -24.02
N ILE A 676 -19.15 26.50 -24.19
CA ILE A 676 -18.29 27.05 -23.16
C ILE A 676 -18.57 28.54 -23.09
N ASN A 677 -18.90 29.03 -21.90
CA ASN A 677 -19.27 30.42 -21.71
C ASN A 677 -18.45 31.04 -20.56
N VAL A 678 -17.80 32.18 -20.82
CA VAL A 678 -16.83 32.80 -19.92
C VAL A 678 -17.33 34.17 -19.48
N ASN A 679 -17.30 34.44 -18.17
CA ASN A 679 -17.63 35.73 -17.56
C ASN A 679 -16.43 36.26 -16.74
N VAL A 680 -16.05 37.52 -16.95
CA VAL A 680 -14.86 38.13 -16.33
C VAL A 680 -15.07 38.49 -14.84
N ASN A 681 -16.33 38.57 -14.38
CA ASN A 681 -16.69 38.90 -13.01
C ASN A 681 -16.07 40.23 -12.50
N LYS A 682 -15.89 41.21 -13.40
CA LYS A 682 -15.42 42.57 -13.10
C LYS A 682 -16.28 43.63 -13.82
N PRO A 683 -16.56 44.77 -13.17
CA PRO A 683 -17.19 45.93 -13.82
C PRO A 683 -16.22 46.61 -14.80
N ASN A 684 -16.76 47.17 -15.88
CA ASN A 684 -16.01 47.45 -17.12
C ASN A 684 -15.41 48.87 -17.25
N ASN A 685 -14.15 48.94 -17.68
CA ASN A 685 -13.44 50.10 -18.25
C ASN A 685 -12.62 49.78 -19.52
N ARG A 686 -12.93 48.67 -20.23
CA ARG A 686 -12.18 48.11 -21.38
C ARG A 686 -10.75 47.66 -21.06
N ALA A 687 -10.41 47.48 -19.78
CA ALA A 687 -9.08 47.06 -19.36
C ALA A 687 -8.78 45.59 -19.68
N LEU A 688 -9.74 44.68 -19.50
CA LEU A 688 -9.51 43.24 -19.67
C LEU A 688 -10.13 42.74 -20.98
N VAL A 689 -9.32 42.06 -21.78
CA VAL A 689 -9.68 41.51 -23.08
C VAL A 689 -9.46 40.00 -23.05
N LEU A 690 -10.45 39.20 -23.43
CA LEU A 690 -10.25 37.76 -23.66
C LEU A 690 -9.82 37.57 -25.11
N GLU A 691 -8.63 37.01 -25.30
CA GLU A 691 -8.07 36.71 -26.60
C GLU A 691 -8.48 35.31 -27.07
N ARG A 692 -8.34 34.28 -26.23
CA ARG A 692 -8.55 32.89 -26.67
C ARG A 692 -9.13 31.99 -25.60
N ILE A 693 -9.80 30.93 -26.05
CA ILE A 693 -10.21 29.78 -25.24
C ILE A 693 -9.59 28.53 -25.87
N GLU A 694 -8.92 27.72 -25.05
CA GLU A 694 -8.21 26.51 -25.48
C GLU A 694 -8.60 25.29 -24.63
N PHE A 695 -8.48 24.09 -25.20
CA PHE A 695 -8.54 22.82 -24.47
C PHE A 695 -7.18 22.14 -24.40
N LEU A 696 -6.88 21.60 -23.22
CA LEU A 696 -5.75 20.74 -22.95
C LEU A 696 -6.30 19.39 -22.49
N GLU A 697 -6.27 18.39 -23.38
CA GLU A 697 -6.80 17.05 -23.13
C GLU A 697 -5.77 16.20 -22.38
N LYS A 698 -6.19 15.52 -21.31
CA LYS A 698 -5.33 14.69 -20.47
C LYS A 698 -4.74 13.48 -21.19
N GLU A 699 -5.47 12.92 -22.16
CA GLU A 699 -5.11 11.68 -22.86
C GLU A 699 -4.16 11.87 -24.05
N ARG A 700 -3.70 13.10 -24.33
CA ARG A 700 -2.70 13.32 -25.39
C ARG A 700 -1.32 12.78 -25.00
N SER A 701 -0.53 12.42 -26.02
CA SER A 701 0.84 11.92 -25.83
C SER A 701 1.63 12.86 -24.92
N LYS A 702 2.44 12.29 -24.01
CA LYS A 702 3.38 13.05 -23.16
C LYS A 702 4.38 13.89 -23.97
N GLU A 703 4.48 13.67 -25.27
CA GLU A 703 5.33 14.40 -26.22
C GLU A 703 4.67 15.69 -26.75
N GLU A 704 3.34 15.84 -26.64
CA GLU A 704 2.60 17.04 -27.08
C GLU A 704 2.34 17.98 -25.89
N VAL A 705 3.38 18.68 -25.42
CA VAL A 705 3.22 19.67 -24.34
C VAL A 705 2.95 21.06 -24.93
N CYS A 706 1.72 21.55 -24.77
CA CYS A 706 1.39 22.96 -24.96
C CYS A 706 2.08 23.82 -23.91
N ILE A 707 3.03 24.67 -24.31
CA ILE A 707 3.67 25.64 -23.39
C ILE A 707 2.59 26.62 -22.86
N PRO A 708 2.65 27.02 -21.57
CA PRO A 708 1.96 28.21 -21.08
C PRO A 708 2.35 29.45 -21.90
N TYR A 709 1.37 30.29 -22.22
CA TYR A 709 1.46 31.46 -23.12
C TYR A 709 2.58 32.49 -22.83
N PHE A 710 3.32 32.39 -21.73
CA PHE A 710 4.35 33.35 -21.33
C PHE A 710 5.74 33.18 -21.99
N LEU A 711 5.86 32.45 -23.10
CA LEU A 711 7.16 32.22 -23.75
C LEU A 711 7.13 32.37 -25.28
N GLU A 712 6.24 33.18 -25.83
CA GLU A 712 6.56 33.81 -27.12
C GLU A 712 7.66 34.85 -26.89
N PRO A 713 8.77 34.84 -27.65
CA PRO A 713 9.69 35.95 -27.63
C PRO A 713 8.97 37.19 -28.19
N VAL A 714 9.07 38.31 -27.48
CA VAL A 714 8.79 39.63 -28.07
C VAL A 714 9.74 39.76 -29.25
N THR A 715 9.24 39.58 -30.47
CA THR A 715 9.98 40.01 -31.65
C THR A 715 9.87 41.52 -31.67
N ASP A 716 10.93 42.20 -31.25
CA ASP A 716 11.12 43.60 -31.60
C ASP A 716 11.18 43.69 -33.13
N SER A 717 10.10 44.16 -33.75
CA SER A 717 10.10 44.55 -35.16
C SER A 717 10.22 46.07 -35.25
N VAL A 718 11.44 46.48 -35.61
CA VAL A 718 11.92 47.77 -36.17
C VAL A 718 11.84 49.00 -35.28
#